data_AF-A0A7S7QUK7-F1
#
_entry.id   AF-A0A7S7QUK7-F1
#
_cell.length_a   1.000
_cell.length_b   1.000
_cell.length_c   1.000
_cell.angle_alpha   90.00
_cell.angle_beta   90.00
_cell.angle_gamma   90.00
#
_symmetry.space_group_name_H-M   'P 1'
#
loop_
_entity.id
_entity.type
_entity.pdbx_description
1 polymer ?
#
loop_
_entity_poly.entity_id
_entity_poly.type
_entity_poly.pdbx_seq_one_letter_code
_entity_poly.pdbx_strand_id
1 'polypeptide(L)'
;MARIWWALLVGLSLASFPAHAQEPEKQQEKRLALVVGNGAYQAGELQTAANDAGLIAQTLQAAGFDVIGARDLDGETLRKSFRDFVQKVQEAGPNTVAFVYLAGYGVQLTGENYFVPIDAKTARDIDVPVEAIRISDYSRQLAALPLKAGVIVLDAARSNPFAKEGQPLAGGLALVDPDPKLLIAFNSAPGTVAPDGAPPYGPYAQALAEMIRTGGLSLPEVFDRVRLRVNEMTKGAQIPWDAQKIDAPFVFFERQPDAPPQQVDAGLRTKPIRDFSAQDAYAAALERDTLQGYEEYLQAYPNDPLAKRVRAIVAARREAITWRRTYSADTPDAYWSYLKRYPRGPHSADARRRLAYLSAALEPPPQFTALDYDVPPPPPDEIEYVDRPALYYGDPVFAFAPPPPPPVFFLPPPPPDFVVLPPPPPPDDLYVLPTPLFVAIPAYIAAPRYVVPPPNNIVFNNIHNTTVINTVINNRNPTPAQLTAAGVRPPIPGGRISAAPSLPPAALQRANLTPQGTPQGGQPGPGGRPGALPGTVPNAAIAPNAPAAPGVHTLPGGRNAPPLPQSATAPPNAPQPGARPNALPSGRPPAAAMAPPNAQPAPGGRPAILPGPNAPPAAGRPPVRPPVAHAVAPPPSAVRPPVTAPAPAIRAAPARPAPVVRPAPHAAVAPPAVARAAPPPPRMAAPPPPRMAAPPPRAAALPPRPAPVAPVVRAAPAPAMQAQHAAPPPRMAAPPPRPAAPAARPHPCPPGACGR
;
A
#
# COMPACT_ATOMS: atom_id res chain seq x y z
N MET A 1 41.81 -46.47 85.06
CA MET A 1 40.59 -46.60 84.22
C MET A 1 40.79 -45.70 83.01
N ALA A 2 40.93 -46.17 81.76
CA ALA A 2 39.89 -46.74 80.88
C ALA A 2 38.79 -45.67 80.56
N ARG A 3 38.33 -45.39 79.31
CA ARG A 3 38.42 -45.99 77.95
C ARG A 3 37.93 -44.94 76.90
N ILE A 4 38.30 -44.97 75.61
CA ILE A 4 37.54 -45.36 74.37
C ILE A 4 36.06 -44.85 74.22
N TRP A 5 35.47 -44.51 73.05
CA TRP A 5 35.88 -44.54 71.61
C TRP A 5 34.91 -43.77 70.65
N TRP A 6 35.40 -43.42 69.43
CA TRP A 6 34.75 -43.40 68.07
C TRP A 6 33.42 -42.67 67.70
N ALA A 7 33.53 -41.85 66.63
CA ALA A 7 32.75 -41.74 65.37
C ALA A 7 31.24 -42.06 65.22
N LEU A 8 30.53 -41.19 64.46
CA LEU A 8 29.68 -41.60 63.33
C LEU A 8 29.39 -40.46 62.33
N LEU A 9 29.57 -40.73 61.03
CA LEU A 9 29.21 -39.88 59.88
C LEU A 9 28.01 -40.51 59.17
N VAL A 10 27.01 -39.71 58.79
CA VAL A 10 25.95 -40.10 57.85
C VAL A 10 25.86 -39.03 56.77
N GLY A 11 26.15 -39.41 55.51
CA GLY A 11 26.09 -38.51 54.36
C GLY A 11 24.68 -38.36 53.82
N LEU A 12 24.32 -37.14 53.41
CA LEU A 12 23.09 -36.85 52.68
C LEU A 12 23.45 -36.29 51.29
N SER A 13 23.26 -37.12 50.26
CA SER A 13 23.60 -36.77 48.88
C SER A 13 22.60 -35.78 48.28
N LEU A 14 23.01 -34.52 48.11
CA LEU A 14 22.24 -33.51 47.39
C LEU A 14 22.34 -33.73 45.87
N ALA A 15 21.31 -34.32 45.28
CA ALA A 15 21.16 -34.36 43.82
C ALA A 15 20.74 -32.97 43.30
N SER A 16 21.68 -32.25 42.69
CA SER A 16 21.39 -30.99 42.00
C SER A 16 20.68 -31.26 40.67
N PHE A 17 19.36 -31.09 40.63
CA PHE A 17 18.64 -31.01 39.37
C PHE A 17 18.92 -29.66 38.70
N PRO A 18 19.37 -29.62 37.44
CA PRO A 18 19.47 -28.37 36.70
C PRO A 18 18.07 -27.84 36.45
N ALA A 19 17.76 -26.68 37.03
CA ALA A 19 16.56 -25.92 36.74
C ALA A 19 16.59 -25.53 35.25
N HIS A 20 15.91 -26.32 34.43
CA HIS A 20 15.63 -25.92 33.05
C HIS A 20 14.73 -24.70 33.13
N ALA A 21 15.28 -23.53 32.79
CA ALA A 21 14.47 -22.36 32.54
C ALA A 21 13.49 -22.73 31.43
N GLN A 22 12.21 -22.89 31.78
CA GLN A 22 11.15 -22.96 30.78
C GLN A 22 11.14 -21.58 30.12
N GLU A 23 11.70 -21.49 28.90
CA GLU A 23 11.39 -20.38 28.02
C GLU A 23 9.86 -20.27 27.96
N PRO A 24 9.27 -19.08 28.16
CA PRO A 24 7.83 -18.95 28.07
C PRO A 24 7.41 -19.44 26.69
N GLU A 25 6.42 -20.35 26.63
CA GLU A 25 5.87 -20.83 25.36
C GLU A 25 5.42 -19.61 24.56
N LYS A 26 6.24 -19.19 23.58
CA LYS A 26 5.88 -18.10 22.68
C LYS A 26 4.67 -18.59 21.91
N GLN A 27 3.49 -18.04 22.23
CA GLN A 27 2.25 -18.38 21.55
C GLN A 27 2.46 -18.31 20.04
N GLN A 28 2.10 -19.40 19.37
CA GLN A 28 2.23 -19.53 17.93
C GLN A 28 1.53 -18.36 17.22
N GLU A 29 2.26 -17.65 16.37
CA GLU A 29 1.75 -16.50 15.61
C GLU A 29 1.33 -16.98 14.22
N LYS A 30 0.02 -16.91 13.93
CA LYS A 30 -0.49 -17.11 12.57
C LYS A 30 -0.45 -15.77 11.82
N ARG A 31 -0.09 -15.81 10.54
CA ARG A 31 0.00 -14.63 9.68
C ARG A 31 -0.89 -14.82 8.46
N LEU A 32 -1.86 -13.93 8.25
CA LEU A 32 -2.81 -13.98 7.14
C LEU A 32 -2.79 -12.67 6.37
N ALA A 33 -2.79 -12.71 5.03
CA ALA A 33 -2.84 -11.51 4.21
C ALA A 33 -3.93 -11.56 3.12
N LEU A 34 -4.55 -10.40 2.86
CA LEU A 34 -5.33 -10.13 1.66
C LEU A 34 -4.59 -9.08 0.82
N VAL A 35 -4.26 -9.41 -0.43
CA VAL A 35 -3.49 -8.53 -1.31
C VAL A 35 -4.22 -8.35 -2.64
N VAL A 36 -4.68 -7.13 -2.92
CA VAL A 36 -5.46 -6.81 -4.13
C VAL A 36 -4.75 -5.73 -4.96
N GLY A 37 -4.58 -5.99 -6.25
CA GLY A 37 -4.06 -5.03 -7.22
C GLY A 37 -5.04 -4.79 -8.36
N ASN A 38 -5.86 -3.74 -8.27
CA ASN A 38 -6.76 -3.34 -9.33
C ASN A 38 -6.03 -2.38 -10.28
N GLY A 39 -5.86 -2.78 -11.54
CA GLY A 39 -5.22 -1.98 -12.58
C GLY A 39 -6.11 -1.73 -13.80
N ALA A 40 -6.92 -2.71 -14.20
CA ALA A 40 -7.71 -2.72 -15.44
C ALA A 40 -9.01 -1.88 -15.38
N TYR A 41 -8.95 -0.66 -14.83
CA TYR A 41 -10.09 0.25 -14.77
C TYR A 41 -10.45 0.82 -16.16
N GLN A 42 -11.75 0.81 -16.49
CA GLN A 42 -12.25 1.43 -17.72
C GLN A 42 -12.04 2.96 -17.74
N ALA A 43 -11.97 3.59 -16.57
CA ALA A 43 -11.80 5.03 -16.42
C ALA A 43 -10.33 5.53 -16.56
N GLY A 44 -9.36 4.60 -16.63
CA GLY A 44 -7.93 4.89 -16.73
C GLY A 44 -7.09 3.76 -16.13
N GLU A 45 -6.30 3.06 -16.95
CA GLU A 45 -5.53 1.89 -16.50
C GLU A 45 -4.34 2.27 -15.59
N LEU A 46 -4.15 1.54 -14.50
CA LEU A 46 -2.99 1.68 -13.60
C LEU A 46 -1.97 0.57 -13.85
N GLN A 47 -0.94 0.89 -14.64
CA GLN A 47 0.05 -0.06 -15.14
C GLN A 47 0.84 -0.81 -14.04
N THR A 48 1.03 -0.20 -12.86
CA THR A 48 1.83 -0.81 -11.79
C THR A 48 0.99 -1.61 -10.79
N ALA A 49 -0.31 -1.30 -10.61
CA ALA A 49 -1.08 -1.74 -9.43
C ALA A 49 -1.14 -3.27 -9.24
N ALA A 50 -1.28 -4.03 -10.33
CA ALA A 50 -1.23 -5.49 -10.28
C ALA A 50 0.18 -6.02 -9.95
N ASN A 51 1.23 -5.39 -10.49
CA ASN A 51 2.63 -5.76 -10.24
C ASN A 51 3.01 -5.45 -8.78
N ASP A 52 2.61 -4.28 -8.28
CA ASP A 52 2.80 -3.80 -6.91
C ASP A 52 2.22 -4.79 -5.90
N ALA A 53 0.96 -5.19 -6.11
CA ALA A 53 0.31 -6.23 -5.32
C ALA A 53 1.04 -7.59 -5.42
N GLY A 54 1.54 -7.97 -6.60
CA GLY A 54 2.37 -9.18 -6.78
C GLY A 54 3.67 -9.16 -5.98
N LEU A 55 4.38 -8.02 -5.97
CA LEU A 55 5.63 -7.82 -5.23
C LEU A 55 5.43 -7.88 -3.72
N ILE A 56 4.38 -7.23 -3.21
CA ILE A 56 4.04 -7.27 -1.79
C ILE A 56 3.56 -8.67 -1.39
N ALA A 57 2.74 -9.33 -2.20
CA ALA A 57 2.27 -10.69 -1.91
C ALA A 57 3.43 -11.70 -1.80
N GLN A 58 4.37 -11.69 -2.76
CA GLN A 58 5.55 -12.55 -2.71
C GLN A 58 6.43 -12.25 -1.49
N THR A 59 6.57 -10.99 -1.11
CA THR A 59 7.34 -10.56 0.06
C THR A 59 6.67 -11.01 1.37
N LEU A 60 5.35 -10.91 1.47
CA LEU A 60 4.57 -11.40 2.62
C LEU A 60 4.58 -12.94 2.70
N GLN A 61 4.51 -13.66 1.58
CA GLN A 61 4.69 -15.12 1.54
C GLN A 61 6.05 -15.52 2.11
N ALA A 62 7.14 -14.83 1.73
CA ALA A 62 8.47 -15.04 2.30
C ALA A 62 8.53 -14.73 3.80
N ALA A 63 7.76 -13.76 4.28
CA ALA A 63 7.62 -13.40 5.71
C ALA A 63 6.66 -14.32 6.49
N GLY A 64 6.20 -15.43 5.90
CA GLY A 64 5.37 -16.42 6.58
C GLY A 64 3.88 -16.12 6.61
N PHE A 65 3.39 -15.18 5.81
CA PHE A 65 1.95 -14.99 5.63
C PHE A 65 1.36 -16.07 4.71
N ASP A 66 0.21 -16.60 5.09
CA ASP A 66 -0.71 -17.27 4.17
C ASP A 66 -1.49 -16.17 3.42
N VAL A 67 -1.08 -15.95 2.17
CA VAL A 67 -1.56 -14.84 1.34
C VAL A 67 -2.69 -15.31 0.44
N ILE A 68 -3.82 -14.61 0.55
CA ILE A 68 -4.89 -14.57 -0.43
C ILE A 68 -4.62 -13.35 -1.32
N GLY A 69 -4.41 -13.56 -2.62
CA GLY A 69 -4.00 -12.50 -3.55
C GLY A 69 -4.77 -12.53 -4.86
N ALA A 70 -5.20 -11.36 -5.36
CA ALA A 70 -5.84 -11.24 -6.66
C ALA A 70 -5.62 -9.87 -7.33
N ARG A 71 -5.76 -9.81 -8.65
CA ARG A 71 -5.84 -8.57 -9.44
C ARG A 71 -7.24 -8.34 -10.00
N ASP A 72 -7.54 -7.09 -10.32
CA ASP A 72 -8.69 -6.67 -11.14
C ASP A 72 -10.05 -7.21 -10.67
N LEU A 73 -10.35 -7.03 -9.37
CA LEU A 73 -11.61 -7.48 -8.77
C LEU A 73 -12.75 -6.48 -8.98
N ASP A 74 -13.89 -7.00 -9.44
CA ASP A 74 -15.18 -6.30 -9.50
C ASP A 74 -15.79 -6.07 -8.10
N GLY A 75 -16.78 -5.18 -8.02
CA GLY A 75 -17.36 -4.73 -6.76
C GLY A 75 -18.07 -5.81 -5.94
N GLU A 76 -18.57 -6.88 -6.56
CA GLU A 76 -19.14 -8.02 -5.83
C GLU A 76 -18.04 -8.92 -5.27
N THR A 77 -17.11 -9.30 -6.15
CA THR A 77 -16.00 -10.22 -5.87
C THR A 77 -15.07 -9.64 -4.80
N LEU A 78 -14.80 -8.34 -4.86
CA LEU A 78 -13.97 -7.65 -3.88
C LEU A 78 -14.63 -7.62 -2.49
N ARG A 79 -15.91 -7.22 -2.40
CA ARG A 79 -16.67 -7.23 -1.13
C ARG A 79 -16.76 -8.64 -0.53
N LYS A 80 -16.92 -9.67 -1.36
CA LYS A 80 -16.91 -11.08 -0.91
C LYS A 80 -15.52 -11.50 -0.42
N SER A 81 -14.46 -11.19 -1.17
CA SER A 81 -13.07 -11.50 -0.80
C SER A 81 -12.67 -10.91 0.56
N PHE A 82 -13.12 -9.69 0.87
CA PHE A 82 -12.94 -9.09 2.19
C PHE A 82 -13.68 -9.83 3.31
N ARG A 83 -14.95 -10.23 3.11
CA ARG A 83 -15.70 -11.00 4.11
C ARG A 83 -15.07 -12.37 4.35
N ASP A 84 -14.72 -13.07 3.27
CA ASP A 84 -14.05 -14.37 3.32
C ASP A 84 -12.71 -14.27 4.08
N PHE A 85 -11.96 -13.17 3.89
CA PHE A 85 -10.73 -12.89 4.63
C PHE A 85 -10.97 -12.62 6.12
N VAL A 86 -11.92 -11.75 6.49
CA VAL A 86 -12.27 -11.47 7.90
C VAL A 86 -12.71 -12.76 8.61
N GLN A 87 -13.50 -13.61 7.94
CA GLN A 87 -13.87 -14.93 8.45
C GLN A 87 -12.63 -15.82 8.67
N LYS A 88 -11.73 -15.94 7.69
CA LYS A 88 -10.48 -16.72 7.83
C LYS A 88 -9.61 -16.23 8.99
N VAL A 89 -9.57 -14.91 9.23
CA VAL A 89 -8.87 -14.30 10.37
C VAL A 89 -9.56 -14.62 11.70
N GLN A 90 -10.89 -14.63 11.75
CA GLN A 90 -11.65 -15.07 12.92
C GLN A 90 -11.41 -16.55 13.24
N GLU A 91 -11.42 -17.42 12.23
CA GLU A 91 -11.16 -18.86 12.34
C GLU A 91 -9.72 -19.19 12.75
N ALA A 92 -8.74 -18.35 12.36
CA ALA A 92 -7.36 -18.50 12.80
C ALA A 92 -7.20 -18.32 14.32
N GLY A 93 -8.06 -17.52 14.95
CA GLY A 93 -8.12 -17.34 16.40
C GLY A 93 -7.22 -16.22 16.94
N PRO A 94 -7.02 -16.15 18.27
CA PRO A 94 -6.24 -15.10 18.90
C PRO A 94 -4.75 -15.16 18.50
N ASN A 95 -4.01 -14.08 18.77
CA ASN A 95 -2.59 -13.94 18.41
C ASN A 95 -2.29 -13.98 16.89
N THR A 96 -3.33 -13.90 16.05
CA THR A 96 -3.19 -13.78 14.59
C THR A 96 -2.75 -12.37 14.20
N VAL A 97 -1.86 -12.27 13.23
CA VAL A 97 -1.51 -11.03 12.51
C VAL A 97 -2.24 -11.01 11.17
N ALA A 98 -3.04 -9.96 10.93
CA ALA A 98 -3.75 -9.76 9.67
C ALA A 98 -3.09 -8.63 8.87
N PHE A 99 -2.89 -8.81 7.57
CA PHE A 99 -2.37 -7.79 6.65
C PHE A 99 -3.33 -7.58 5.48
N VAL A 100 -3.60 -6.34 5.11
CA VAL A 100 -4.39 -5.98 3.92
C VAL A 100 -3.58 -5.02 3.08
N TYR A 101 -3.36 -5.34 1.80
CA TYR A 101 -2.73 -4.45 0.83
C TYR A 101 -3.69 -4.20 -0.33
N LEU A 102 -3.99 -2.93 -0.61
CA LEU A 102 -4.82 -2.53 -1.75
C LEU A 102 -4.05 -1.54 -2.63
N ALA A 103 -3.72 -1.94 -3.86
CA ALA A 103 -3.22 -1.06 -4.90
C ALA A 103 -4.32 -0.81 -5.95
N GLY A 104 -4.53 0.45 -6.31
CA GLY A 104 -5.57 0.85 -7.26
C GLY A 104 -5.95 2.32 -7.13
N TYR A 105 -7.20 2.65 -7.43
CA TYR A 105 -7.78 3.96 -7.10
C TYR A 105 -8.43 3.95 -5.72
N GLY A 106 -8.03 4.91 -4.90
CA GLY A 106 -8.73 5.31 -3.69
C GLY A 106 -9.30 6.70 -3.87
N VAL A 107 -10.47 6.94 -3.26
CA VAL A 107 -11.10 8.25 -3.20
C VAL A 107 -11.56 8.52 -1.78
N GLN A 108 -11.63 9.79 -1.40
CA GLN A 108 -12.30 10.19 -0.18
C GLN A 108 -13.63 10.90 -0.46
N LEU A 109 -14.59 10.67 0.42
CA LEU A 109 -15.89 11.35 0.43
C LEU A 109 -16.24 11.66 1.88
N THR A 110 -16.47 12.94 2.21
CA THR A 110 -16.89 13.37 3.56
C THR A 110 -16.02 12.79 4.70
N GLY A 111 -14.69 12.81 4.55
CA GLY A 111 -13.76 12.33 5.57
C GLY A 111 -13.59 10.80 5.67
N GLU A 112 -14.23 10.04 4.79
CA GLU A 112 -14.14 8.57 4.73
C GLU A 112 -13.40 8.11 3.47
N ASN A 113 -12.58 7.06 3.62
CA ASN A 113 -11.79 6.48 2.53
C ASN A 113 -12.53 5.31 1.87
N TYR A 114 -12.58 5.35 0.54
CA TYR A 114 -13.19 4.33 -0.31
C TYR A 114 -12.15 3.79 -1.29
N PHE A 115 -12.13 2.47 -1.48
CA PHE A 115 -11.36 1.81 -2.54
C PHE A 115 -12.29 1.40 -3.68
N VAL A 116 -11.88 1.68 -4.91
CA VAL A 116 -12.73 1.60 -6.09
C VAL A 116 -12.51 0.26 -6.83
N PRO A 117 -13.55 -0.56 -7.10
CA PRO A 117 -13.43 -1.76 -7.91
C PRO A 117 -13.32 -1.44 -9.42
N ILE A 118 -12.86 -2.39 -10.25
CA ILE A 118 -12.56 -2.13 -11.67
C ILE A 118 -13.78 -1.77 -12.53
N ASP A 119 -14.98 -2.15 -12.08
CA ASP A 119 -16.26 -2.00 -12.78
C ASP A 119 -17.08 -0.78 -12.32
N ALA A 120 -16.58 0.00 -11.36
CA ALA A 120 -17.26 1.14 -10.76
C ALA A 120 -17.65 2.23 -11.77
N LYS A 121 -18.92 2.67 -11.72
CA LYS A 121 -19.51 3.71 -12.57
C LYS A 121 -19.84 4.97 -11.80
N THR A 122 -18.81 5.55 -11.17
CA THR A 122 -18.92 6.77 -10.36
C THR A 122 -18.89 8.02 -11.25
N ALA A 123 -20.05 8.42 -11.78
CA ALA A 123 -20.20 9.66 -12.56
C ALA A 123 -20.17 10.91 -11.66
N ARG A 124 -20.81 10.81 -10.49
CA ARG A 124 -20.93 11.86 -9.46
C ARG A 124 -20.42 11.39 -8.10
N ASP A 125 -20.18 12.35 -7.23
CA ASP A 125 -19.83 12.15 -5.82
C ASP A 125 -20.81 11.24 -5.05
N ILE A 126 -22.11 11.39 -5.28
CA ILE A 126 -23.14 10.59 -4.59
C ILE A 126 -23.14 9.10 -4.97
N ASP A 127 -22.48 8.72 -6.07
CA ASP A 127 -22.42 7.34 -6.53
C ASP A 127 -21.31 6.56 -5.77
N VAL A 128 -20.33 7.25 -5.17
CA VAL A 128 -19.18 6.65 -4.46
C VAL A 128 -19.59 5.62 -3.39
N PRO A 129 -20.56 5.86 -2.48
CA PRO A 129 -20.90 4.90 -1.43
C PRO A 129 -21.57 3.62 -1.95
N VAL A 130 -22.10 3.63 -3.18
CA VAL A 130 -22.78 2.49 -3.81
C VAL A 130 -21.81 1.69 -4.68
N GLU A 131 -21.00 2.39 -5.48
CA GLU A 131 -20.07 1.78 -6.42
C GLU A 131 -18.79 1.27 -5.74
N ALA A 132 -18.26 2.00 -4.75
CA ALA A 132 -16.98 1.71 -4.10
C ALA A 132 -17.13 0.95 -2.76
N ILE A 133 -16.01 0.71 -2.09
CA ILE A 133 -15.94 0.01 -0.79
C ILE A 133 -15.36 0.95 0.27
N ARG A 134 -16.15 1.30 1.28
CA ARG A 134 -15.70 2.06 2.45
C ARG A 134 -14.73 1.22 3.28
N ILE A 135 -13.50 1.70 3.43
CA ILE A 135 -12.43 0.95 4.13
C ILE A 135 -12.72 0.76 5.61
N SER A 136 -13.32 1.77 6.25
CA SER A 136 -13.55 1.76 7.69
C SER A 136 -14.57 0.71 8.14
N ASP A 137 -15.44 0.22 7.24
CA ASP A 137 -16.35 -0.89 7.55
C ASP A 137 -15.61 -2.22 7.76
N TYR A 138 -14.45 -2.40 7.11
CA TYR A 138 -13.63 -3.59 7.23
C TYR A 138 -12.50 -3.43 8.26
N SER A 139 -11.97 -2.21 8.48
CA SER A 139 -11.04 -1.95 9.59
C SER A 139 -11.72 -2.23 10.94
N ARG A 140 -12.94 -1.73 11.15
CA ARG A 140 -13.71 -1.98 12.37
C ARG A 140 -13.99 -3.47 12.61
N GLN A 141 -14.28 -4.23 11.55
CA GLN A 141 -14.45 -5.69 11.64
C GLN A 141 -13.17 -6.39 12.08
N LEU A 142 -12.00 -6.04 11.51
CA LEU A 142 -10.71 -6.59 11.93
C LEU A 142 -10.35 -6.18 13.36
N ALA A 143 -10.59 -4.92 13.74
CA ALA A 143 -10.32 -4.41 15.09
C ALA A 143 -11.17 -5.09 16.18
N ALA A 144 -12.38 -5.57 15.84
CA ALA A 144 -13.22 -6.34 16.76
C ALA A 144 -12.66 -7.75 17.07
N LEU A 145 -11.77 -8.29 16.24
CA LEU A 145 -11.17 -9.61 16.44
C LEU A 145 -10.00 -9.57 17.46
N PRO A 146 -9.67 -10.70 18.13
CA PRO A 146 -8.58 -10.80 19.10
C PRO A 146 -7.19 -10.90 18.42
N LEU A 147 -6.91 -10.02 17.46
CA LEU A 147 -5.64 -9.95 16.74
C LEU A 147 -4.47 -9.61 17.66
N LYS A 148 -3.27 -10.09 17.30
CA LYS A 148 -2.01 -9.52 17.82
C LYS A 148 -1.78 -8.13 17.20
N ALA A 149 -1.95 -8.04 15.88
CA ALA A 149 -1.84 -6.82 15.10
C ALA A 149 -2.65 -6.95 13.81
N GLY A 150 -3.24 -5.85 13.34
CA GLY A 150 -3.78 -5.72 12.00
C GLY A 150 -3.07 -4.60 11.25
N VAL A 151 -2.74 -4.79 9.99
CA VAL A 151 -2.05 -3.80 9.16
C VAL A 151 -2.85 -3.60 7.88
N ILE A 152 -3.24 -2.36 7.56
CA ILE A 152 -3.99 -2.02 6.36
C ILE A 152 -3.19 -0.98 5.56
N VAL A 153 -2.86 -1.31 4.32
CA VAL A 153 -2.02 -0.49 3.44
C VAL A 153 -2.80 -0.14 2.18
N LEU A 154 -2.93 1.16 1.90
CA LEU A 154 -3.62 1.71 0.72
C LEU A 154 -2.61 2.39 -0.22
N ASP A 155 -2.22 1.71 -1.30
CA ASP A 155 -1.43 2.27 -2.41
C ASP A 155 -2.35 2.91 -3.46
N ALA A 156 -3.08 3.92 -2.98
CA ALA A 156 -4.33 4.36 -3.59
C ALA A 156 -4.55 5.89 -3.63
N ALA A 157 -3.70 6.69 -2.95
CA ALA A 157 -3.78 8.16 -2.94
C ALA A 157 -3.19 8.78 -4.22
N ARG A 158 -3.83 8.53 -5.37
CA ARG A 158 -3.43 9.00 -6.70
C ARG A 158 -4.52 9.85 -7.35
N SER A 159 -4.20 10.50 -8.48
CA SER A 159 -5.18 11.33 -9.20
C SER A 159 -6.31 10.46 -9.72
N ASN A 160 -7.55 10.72 -9.31
CA ASN A 160 -8.68 9.83 -9.59
C ASN A 160 -9.53 10.33 -10.78
N PRO A 161 -9.99 9.44 -11.68
CA PRO A 161 -10.76 9.82 -12.87
C PRO A 161 -12.29 9.87 -12.64
N PHE A 162 -12.76 9.76 -11.40
CA PHE A 162 -14.17 9.56 -11.03
C PHE A 162 -14.87 10.87 -10.61
N ALA A 163 -16.19 10.84 -10.44
CA ALA A 163 -16.99 11.95 -9.92
C ALA A 163 -16.75 13.30 -10.64
N LYS A 164 -16.60 13.23 -11.98
CA LYS A 164 -16.34 14.40 -12.84
C LYS A 164 -17.59 15.26 -13.06
N GLU A 165 -18.77 14.73 -12.77
CA GLU A 165 -20.04 15.45 -12.80
C GLU A 165 -20.45 15.86 -11.38
N GLY A 166 -21.00 17.07 -11.22
CA GLY A 166 -21.49 17.55 -9.92
C GLY A 166 -20.41 18.21 -9.06
N GLN A 167 -20.40 17.92 -7.75
CA GLN A 167 -19.40 18.46 -6.83
C GLN A 167 -18.13 17.61 -6.86
N PRO A 168 -16.93 18.22 -6.94
CA PRO A 168 -15.68 17.46 -6.96
C PRO A 168 -15.45 16.73 -5.63
N LEU A 169 -14.74 15.61 -5.71
CA LEU A 169 -14.16 14.94 -4.55
C LEU A 169 -12.90 15.67 -4.09
N ALA A 170 -12.63 15.68 -2.78
CA ALA A 170 -11.36 16.15 -2.24
C ALA A 170 -10.20 15.24 -2.69
N GLY A 171 -9.02 15.83 -2.91
CA GLY A 171 -7.83 15.11 -3.33
C GLY A 171 -7.29 14.11 -2.31
N GLY A 172 -6.59 13.08 -2.80
CA GLY A 172 -5.88 12.11 -1.96
C GLY A 172 -6.80 11.21 -1.12
N LEU A 173 -6.33 10.84 0.06
CA LEU A 173 -7.08 10.07 1.06
C LEU A 173 -7.31 10.90 2.33
N ALA A 174 -8.43 10.65 3.00
CA ALA A 174 -8.79 11.27 4.28
C ALA A 174 -7.85 10.83 5.40
N LEU A 175 -7.55 11.73 6.34
CA LEU A 175 -6.80 11.42 7.56
C LEU A 175 -7.59 10.47 8.46
N VAL A 176 -7.06 9.28 8.71
CA VAL A 176 -7.68 8.29 9.60
C VAL A 176 -7.03 8.34 10.98
N ASP A 177 -7.82 8.06 12.02
CA ASP A 177 -7.31 7.63 13.32
C ASP A 177 -7.59 6.12 13.45
N PRO A 178 -6.57 5.24 13.50
CA PRO A 178 -6.78 3.80 13.45
C PRO A 178 -7.50 3.27 14.69
N ASP A 179 -8.21 2.16 14.54
CA ASP A 179 -8.78 1.40 15.66
C ASP A 179 -7.67 0.71 16.50
N PRO A 180 -7.91 0.34 17.77
CA PRO A 180 -6.95 -0.41 18.58
C PRO A 180 -6.50 -1.72 17.93
N LYS A 181 -5.21 -2.05 18.09
CA LYS A 181 -4.47 -3.14 17.42
C LYS A 181 -4.29 -2.97 15.90
N LEU A 182 -4.64 -1.83 15.31
CA LEU A 182 -4.42 -1.57 13.88
C LEU A 182 -3.28 -0.57 13.60
N LEU A 183 -2.60 -0.78 12.48
CA LEU A 183 -1.83 0.21 11.73
C LEU A 183 -2.53 0.45 10.39
N ILE A 184 -2.63 1.71 9.98
CA ILE A 184 -3.12 2.11 8.66
C ILE A 184 -2.05 2.97 8.00
N ALA A 185 -1.66 2.62 6.77
CA ALA A 185 -0.64 3.32 5.99
C ALA A 185 -1.11 3.63 4.57
N PHE A 186 -0.71 4.79 4.05
CA PHE A 186 -1.01 5.29 2.71
C PHE A 186 0.28 5.57 1.94
N ASN A 187 0.21 5.39 0.62
CA ASN A 187 1.31 5.76 -0.28
C ASN A 187 1.55 7.29 -0.38
N SER A 188 0.61 8.14 0.05
CA SER A 188 0.78 9.60 0.17
C SER A 188 0.11 10.15 1.41
N ALA A 189 0.60 11.28 1.91
CA ALA A 189 0.06 12.00 3.05
C ALA A 189 -1.42 12.38 2.85
N PRO A 190 -2.24 12.41 3.92
CA PRO A 190 -3.65 12.78 3.83
C PRO A 190 -3.91 14.10 3.09
N GLY A 191 -4.94 14.14 2.25
CA GLY A 191 -5.27 15.27 1.38
C GLY A 191 -4.29 15.51 0.19
N THR A 192 -3.21 14.74 0.09
CA THR A 192 -2.21 14.88 -0.98
C THR A 192 -2.29 13.74 -1.99
N VAL A 193 -1.85 14.02 -3.21
CA VAL A 193 -1.91 13.10 -4.34
C VAL A 193 -0.51 12.72 -4.79
N ALA A 194 -0.21 11.42 -4.76
CA ALA A 194 1.01 10.86 -5.34
C ALA A 194 0.98 10.96 -6.88
N PRO A 195 2.15 11.14 -7.53
CA PRO A 195 2.27 10.94 -8.97
C PRO A 195 2.00 9.49 -9.33
N ASP A 196 1.59 9.24 -10.58
CA ASP A 196 1.46 7.86 -11.07
C ASP A 196 2.82 7.16 -11.10
N GLY A 197 2.84 5.91 -10.65
CA GLY A 197 4.04 5.09 -10.59
C GLY A 197 4.57 4.80 -12.00
N ALA A 198 5.88 4.98 -12.20
CA ALA A 198 6.52 4.54 -13.43
C ALA A 198 6.62 3.00 -13.44
N PRO A 199 6.32 2.31 -14.56
CA PRO A 199 6.51 0.88 -14.66
C PRO A 199 8.00 0.51 -14.49
N PRO A 200 8.33 -0.67 -13.94
CA PRO A 200 7.41 -1.80 -13.71
C PRO A 200 6.63 -1.81 -12.39
N TYR A 201 7.05 -1.05 -11.37
CA TYR A 201 6.42 -1.01 -10.04
C TYR A 201 6.39 0.41 -9.48
N GLY A 202 5.37 0.75 -8.71
CA GLY A 202 5.29 2.00 -7.96
C GLY A 202 6.35 2.10 -6.86
N PRO A 203 6.86 3.31 -6.57
CA PRO A 203 7.96 3.50 -5.61
C PRO A 203 7.59 3.03 -4.20
N TYR A 204 6.32 3.14 -3.81
CA TYR A 204 5.82 2.72 -2.51
C TYR A 204 5.88 1.20 -2.32
N ALA A 205 5.45 0.41 -3.32
CA ALA A 205 5.53 -1.04 -3.28
C ALA A 205 6.98 -1.54 -3.26
N GLN A 206 7.87 -0.92 -4.05
CA GLN A 206 9.30 -1.23 -4.04
C GLN A 206 9.93 -0.98 -2.66
N ALA A 207 9.73 0.23 -2.11
CA ALA A 207 10.24 0.60 -0.80
C ALA A 207 9.70 -0.28 0.34
N LEU A 208 8.41 -0.62 0.32
CA LEU A 208 7.80 -1.49 1.33
C LEU A 208 8.36 -2.91 1.26
N ALA A 209 8.54 -3.48 0.07
CA ALA A 209 9.17 -4.77 -0.09
C ALA A 209 10.64 -4.78 0.36
N GLU A 210 11.39 -3.71 0.09
CA GLU A 210 12.78 -3.52 0.53
C GLU A 210 12.89 -3.48 2.07
N MET A 211 12.06 -2.65 2.72
CA MET A 211 12.10 -2.47 4.18
C MET A 211 11.62 -3.71 4.93
N ILE A 212 10.60 -4.42 4.41
CA ILE A 212 10.20 -5.73 4.96
C ILE A 212 11.37 -6.72 4.90
N ARG A 213 12.08 -6.82 3.76
CA ARG A 213 13.20 -7.76 3.56
C ARG A 213 14.49 -7.38 4.31
N THR A 214 14.60 -6.16 4.85
CA THR A 214 15.79 -5.69 5.59
C THR A 214 16.04 -6.49 6.89
N GLY A 215 14.95 -6.96 7.52
CA GLY A 215 14.97 -7.76 8.74
C GLY A 215 15.43 -7.01 10.00
N GLY A 216 14.91 -7.44 11.16
CA GLY A 216 15.22 -6.86 12.46
C GLY A 216 14.61 -5.48 12.72
N LEU A 217 13.77 -4.97 11.81
CA LEU A 217 13.04 -3.72 11.99
C LEU A 217 11.71 -3.98 12.69
N SER A 218 11.38 -3.15 13.67
CA SER A 218 10.02 -3.06 14.22
C SER A 218 9.04 -2.52 13.18
N LEU A 219 7.74 -2.79 13.37
CA LEU A 219 6.70 -2.33 12.44
C LEU A 219 6.74 -0.81 12.15
N PRO A 220 6.93 0.10 13.12
CA PRO A 220 7.05 1.54 12.84
C PRO A 220 8.29 1.86 12.00
N GLU A 221 9.46 1.30 12.35
CA GLU A 221 10.71 1.53 11.62
C GLU A 221 10.65 1.09 10.15
N VAL A 222 9.82 0.08 9.83
CA VAL A 222 9.53 -0.28 8.44
C VAL A 222 8.86 0.89 7.73
N PHE A 223 7.77 1.44 8.27
CA PHE A 223 7.02 2.53 7.61
C PHE A 223 7.78 3.87 7.62
N ASP A 224 8.52 4.19 8.68
CA ASP A 224 9.37 5.38 8.73
C ASP A 224 10.46 5.34 7.64
N ARG A 225 11.09 4.19 7.43
CA ARG A 225 12.08 4.03 6.36
C ARG A 225 11.45 3.93 4.96
N VAL A 226 10.24 3.39 4.83
CA VAL A 226 9.46 3.47 3.57
C VAL A 226 9.21 4.94 3.22
N ARG A 227 8.86 5.78 4.21
CA ARG A 227 8.63 7.21 4.02
C ARG A 227 9.87 7.91 3.46
N LEU A 228 11.04 7.62 4.04
CA LEU A 228 12.33 8.15 3.57
C LEU A 228 12.70 7.63 2.18
N ARG A 229 12.58 6.31 1.92
CA ARG A 229 12.95 5.71 0.62
C ARG A 229 12.07 6.22 -0.51
N VAL A 230 10.75 6.32 -0.30
CA VAL A 230 9.84 6.86 -1.33
C VAL A 230 10.11 8.34 -1.58
N ASN A 231 10.40 9.13 -0.53
CA ASN A 231 10.79 10.52 -0.70
C ASN A 231 12.07 10.66 -1.55
N GLU A 232 13.09 9.84 -1.29
CA GLU A 232 14.31 9.80 -2.10
C GLU A 232 14.04 9.40 -3.55
N MET A 233 13.39 8.26 -3.78
CA MET A 233 13.08 7.71 -5.12
C MET A 233 12.26 8.68 -5.97
N THR A 234 11.33 9.42 -5.36
CA THR A 234 10.45 10.37 -6.04
C THR A 234 10.96 11.81 -6.02
N LYS A 235 12.15 12.07 -5.47
CA LYS A 235 12.72 13.42 -5.28
C LYS A 235 11.73 14.35 -4.56
N GLY A 236 11.06 13.80 -3.55
CA GLY A 236 10.07 14.46 -2.70
C GLY A 236 8.70 14.65 -3.33
N ALA A 237 8.44 14.15 -4.54
CA ALA A 237 7.12 14.25 -5.16
C ALA A 237 6.04 13.39 -4.47
N GLN A 238 6.46 12.44 -3.64
CA GLN A 238 5.59 11.58 -2.83
C GLN A 238 6.12 11.47 -1.40
N ILE A 239 5.21 11.52 -0.42
CA ILE A 239 5.52 11.39 1.01
C ILE A 239 4.48 10.44 1.61
N PRO A 240 4.83 9.17 1.86
CA PRO A 240 3.95 8.22 2.54
C PRO A 240 3.53 8.69 3.93
N TRP A 241 2.48 8.08 4.46
CA TRP A 241 1.97 8.38 5.79
C TRP A 241 1.42 7.12 6.45
N ASP A 242 1.52 7.05 7.77
CA ASP A 242 0.94 5.98 8.56
C ASP A 242 0.54 6.45 9.96
N ALA A 243 -0.32 5.67 10.60
CA ALA A 243 -0.63 5.79 12.02
C ALA A 243 -0.96 4.41 12.59
N GLN A 244 -0.69 4.21 13.88
CA GLN A 244 -0.92 2.94 14.56
C GLN A 244 -1.40 3.08 16.00
N LYS A 245 -2.13 2.06 16.47
CA LYS A 245 -2.44 1.79 17.89
C LYS A 245 -2.16 0.32 18.22
N ILE A 246 -0.94 -0.14 17.92
CA ILE A 246 -0.47 -1.51 18.18
C ILE A 246 0.47 -1.50 19.38
N ASP A 247 0.09 -2.20 20.45
CA ASP A 247 0.93 -2.38 21.65
C ASP A 247 1.86 -3.60 21.54
N ALA A 248 1.52 -4.56 20.68
CA ALA A 248 2.23 -5.84 20.57
C ALA A 248 3.48 -5.72 19.66
N PRO A 249 4.66 -6.22 20.08
CA PRO A 249 5.85 -6.19 19.25
C PRO A 249 5.69 -7.11 18.04
N PHE A 250 5.96 -6.56 16.85
CA PHE A 250 5.91 -7.26 15.57
C PHE A 250 7.11 -6.90 14.70
N VAL A 251 7.70 -7.93 14.07
CA VAL A 251 8.75 -7.84 13.05
C VAL A 251 8.40 -8.83 11.94
N PHE A 252 8.68 -8.47 10.68
CA PHE A 252 8.47 -9.39 9.56
C PHE A 252 9.51 -10.53 9.56
N PHE A 253 10.78 -10.16 9.71
CA PHE A 253 11.93 -11.07 9.83
C PHE A 253 12.81 -10.65 11.01
N GLU A 254 13.45 -11.61 11.66
CA GLU A 254 14.52 -11.41 12.65
C GLU A 254 15.90 -11.41 11.94
N ARG A 255 16.89 -10.75 12.54
CA ARG A 255 18.31 -10.91 12.17
C ARG A 255 18.96 -11.94 13.10
N GLN A 256 19.69 -12.89 12.54
CA GLN A 256 20.45 -13.89 13.28
C GLN A 256 21.71 -13.27 13.93
N PRO A 257 22.31 -13.89 14.97
CA PRO A 257 23.45 -13.32 15.70
C PRO A 257 24.73 -13.09 14.87
N ASP A 258 24.85 -13.75 13.71
CA ASP A 258 25.94 -13.62 12.74
C ASP A 258 25.69 -12.53 11.68
N ALA A 259 24.52 -11.86 11.74
CA ALA A 259 24.19 -10.79 10.80
C ALA A 259 25.19 -9.63 10.86
N PRO A 260 25.60 -9.04 9.71
CA PRO A 260 26.39 -7.82 9.70
C PRO A 260 25.71 -6.70 10.51
N PRO A 261 26.47 -5.88 11.25
CA PRO A 261 25.89 -4.76 11.99
C PRO A 261 25.19 -3.80 11.03
N GLN A 262 23.97 -3.39 11.38
CA GLN A 262 23.31 -2.31 10.64
C GLN A 262 24.03 -0.99 10.92
N GLN A 263 24.26 -0.19 9.89
CA GLN A 263 24.93 1.12 9.99
C GLN A 263 24.02 2.22 10.57
N VAL A 264 23.07 1.84 11.43
CA VAL A 264 22.02 2.71 11.98
C VAL A 264 22.29 2.97 13.46
N ASP A 265 22.57 4.21 13.80
CA ASP A 265 22.79 4.65 15.17
C ASP A 265 21.53 5.34 15.70
N ALA A 266 20.83 4.68 16.61
CA ALA A 266 19.60 5.20 17.22
C ALA A 266 19.83 6.47 18.06
N GLY A 267 21.05 6.67 18.59
CA GLY A 267 21.44 7.90 19.29
C GLY A 267 21.65 9.08 18.32
N LEU A 268 22.04 8.83 17.08
CA LEU A 268 22.08 9.87 16.05
C LEU A 268 20.69 10.29 15.60
N ARG A 269 19.75 9.33 15.43
CA ARG A 269 18.37 9.61 14.98
C ARG A 269 17.53 10.45 15.93
N THR A 270 17.77 10.31 17.24
CA THR A 270 16.96 10.92 18.31
C THR A 270 17.36 12.34 18.70
N LYS A 271 18.39 12.92 18.06
CA LYS A 271 18.83 14.31 18.30
C LYS A 271 17.72 15.35 17.99
N PRO A 272 17.67 16.51 18.67
CA PRO A 272 16.81 17.63 18.29
C PRO A 272 16.98 18.05 16.81
N ILE A 273 15.92 18.48 16.12
CA ILE A 273 15.96 18.86 14.69
C ILE A 273 17.03 19.94 14.40
N ARG A 274 17.19 20.90 15.31
CA ARG A 274 18.15 22.01 15.23
C ARG A 274 19.63 21.59 15.41
N ASP A 275 19.89 20.36 15.84
CA ASP A 275 21.24 19.85 16.13
C ASP A 275 21.83 19.05 14.92
N PHE A 276 21.07 18.98 13.81
CA PHE A 276 21.47 18.40 12.53
C PHE A 276 21.99 19.48 11.55
N SER A 277 22.45 19.10 10.36
CA SER A 277 22.48 20.04 9.23
C SER A 277 21.06 20.26 8.68
N ALA A 278 20.79 21.34 7.94
CA ALA A 278 19.48 21.56 7.31
C ALA A 278 19.06 20.43 6.35
N GLN A 279 20.04 19.73 5.75
CA GLN A 279 19.82 18.58 4.87
C GLN A 279 19.42 17.34 5.68
N ASP A 280 20.15 17.01 6.74
CA ASP A 280 19.87 15.84 7.58
C ASP A 280 18.61 16.05 8.44
N ALA A 281 18.35 17.30 8.85
CA ALA A 281 17.16 17.71 9.57
C ALA A 281 15.87 17.46 8.79
N TYR A 282 15.91 17.52 7.45
CA TYR A 282 14.77 17.20 6.61
C TYR A 282 14.44 15.70 6.69
N ALA A 283 15.45 14.83 6.62
CA ALA A 283 15.29 13.39 6.85
C ALA A 283 14.81 13.10 8.29
N ALA A 284 15.35 13.79 9.29
CA ALA A 284 14.91 13.65 10.69
C ALA A 284 13.44 14.07 10.91
N ALA A 285 12.99 15.13 10.23
CA ALA A 285 11.59 15.58 10.28
C ALA A 285 10.65 14.61 9.56
N LEU A 286 11.06 14.07 8.41
CA LEU A 286 10.32 13.01 7.71
C LEU A 286 10.26 11.70 8.50
N GLU A 287 11.35 11.26 9.15
CA GLU A 287 11.34 10.03 9.96
C GLU A 287 10.32 10.16 11.12
N ARG A 288 10.21 11.34 11.73
CA ARG A 288 9.27 11.61 12.84
C ARG A 288 7.83 11.79 12.37
N ASP A 289 7.64 12.39 11.20
CA ASP A 289 6.35 12.70 10.59
C ASP A 289 5.31 13.33 11.54
N THR A 290 5.75 14.23 12.44
CA THR A 290 4.87 14.99 13.34
C THR A 290 4.78 16.46 12.94
N LEU A 291 3.63 17.09 13.21
CA LEU A 291 3.46 18.54 12.99
C LEU A 291 4.55 19.35 13.71
N GLN A 292 4.84 18.99 14.97
CA GLN A 292 5.91 19.57 15.76
C GLN A 292 7.29 19.41 15.10
N GLY A 293 7.65 18.21 14.61
CA GLY A 293 8.96 17.99 13.96
C GLY A 293 9.16 18.83 12.70
N TYR A 294 8.09 19.05 11.93
CA TYR A 294 8.11 19.97 10.79
C TYR A 294 8.15 21.45 11.21
N GLU A 295 7.45 21.84 12.28
CA GLU A 295 7.51 23.20 12.84
C GLU A 295 8.88 23.52 13.45
N GLU A 296 9.52 22.56 14.14
CA GLU A 296 10.91 22.66 14.62
C GLU A 296 11.90 22.86 13.46
N TYR A 297 11.69 22.18 12.32
CA TYR A 297 12.48 22.40 11.11
C TYR A 297 12.32 23.83 10.59
N LEU A 298 11.08 24.33 10.47
CA LEU A 298 10.80 25.68 9.98
C LEU A 298 11.35 26.77 10.92
N GLN A 299 11.40 26.50 12.23
CA GLN A 299 12.02 27.40 13.22
C GLN A 299 13.55 27.40 13.13
N ALA A 300 14.18 26.24 12.93
CA ALA A 300 15.63 26.12 12.87
C ALA A 300 16.22 26.57 11.52
N TYR A 301 15.51 26.32 10.41
CA TYR A 301 15.99 26.55 9.04
C TYR A 301 15.00 27.37 8.18
N PRO A 302 14.52 28.54 8.63
CA PRO A 302 13.43 29.29 7.96
C PRO A 302 13.76 29.76 6.53
N ASN A 303 15.05 29.86 6.20
CA ASN A 303 15.57 30.35 4.92
C ASN A 303 16.14 29.23 4.03
N ASP A 304 16.09 27.97 4.45
CA ASP A 304 16.60 26.85 3.64
C ASP A 304 15.66 26.56 2.44
N PRO A 305 16.17 26.19 1.25
CA PRO A 305 15.33 25.85 0.09
C PRO A 305 14.27 24.77 0.34
N LEU A 306 14.51 23.84 1.27
CA LEU A 306 13.56 22.80 1.67
C LEU A 306 12.47 23.32 2.60
N ALA A 307 12.64 24.47 3.26
CA ALA A 307 11.62 25.07 4.12
C ALA A 307 10.31 25.33 3.38
N LYS A 308 10.37 25.66 2.07
CA LYS A 308 9.17 25.78 1.22
C LYS A 308 8.40 24.45 1.14
N ARG A 309 9.11 23.34 0.96
CA ARG A 309 8.52 21.98 0.94
C ARG A 309 7.96 21.60 2.31
N VAL A 310 8.69 21.85 3.39
CA VAL A 310 8.23 21.56 4.76
C VAL A 310 6.98 22.37 5.10
N ARG A 311 6.89 23.63 4.67
CA ARG A 311 5.67 24.46 4.84
C ARG A 311 4.46 23.88 4.11
N ALA A 312 4.64 23.30 2.93
CA ALA A 312 3.56 22.60 2.22
C ALA A 312 3.09 21.33 2.97
N ILE A 313 4.02 20.58 3.59
CA ILE A 313 3.71 19.42 4.44
C ILE A 313 2.91 19.86 5.68
N VAL A 314 3.33 20.94 6.36
CA VAL A 314 2.62 21.54 7.50
C VAL A 314 1.22 21.97 7.09
N ALA A 315 1.08 22.69 5.97
CA ALA A 315 -0.20 23.17 5.47
C ALA A 315 -1.21 22.03 5.23
N ALA A 316 -0.79 20.99 4.49
CA ALA A 316 -1.63 19.82 4.22
C ALA A 316 -2.02 19.07 5.50
N ARG A 317 -1.06 18.84 6.42
CA ARG A 317 -1.32 18.17 7.70
C ARG A 317 -2.28 18.97 8.58
N ARG A 318 -2.11 20.29 8.66
CA ARG A 318 -2.95 21.20 9.45
C ARG A 318 -4.38 21.29 8.91
N GLU A 319 -4.53 21.31 7.59
CA GLU A 319 -5.83 21.23 6.90
C GLU A 319 -6.51 19.88 7.21
N ALA A 320 -5.81 18.75 7.02
CA ALA A 320 -6.37 17.43 7.24
C ALA A 320 -6.78 17.18 8.70
N ILE A 321 -6.02 17.71 9.68
CA ILE A 321 -6.41 17.68 11.11
C ILE A 321 -7.66 18.52 11.35
N THR A 322 -7.74 19.73 10.77
CA THR A 322 -8.92 20.61 10.87
C THR A 322 -10.15 19.93 10.26
N TRP A 323 -10.02 19.34 9.07
CA TRP A 323 -11.10 18.64 8.40
C TRP A 323 -11.59 17.43 9.20
N ARG A 324 -10.67 16.58 9.69
CA ARG A 324 -11.04 15.43 10.54
C ARG A 324 -11.81 15.88 11.79
N ARG A 325 -11.38 16.95 12.47
CA ARG A 325 -12.12 17.51 13.62
C ARG A 325 -13.50 18.04 13.23
N THR A 326 -13.60 18.73 12.09
CA THR A 326 -14.86 19.24 11.53
C THR A 326 -15.86 18.11 11.27
N TYR A 327 -15.42 17.08 10.53
CA TYR A 327 -16.23 15.91 10.22
C TYR A 327 -16.61 15.11 11.47
N SER A 328 -15.69 14.99 12.45
CA SER A 328 -15.96 14.28 13.71
C SER A 328 -16.99 14.99 14.59
N ALA A 329 -17.11 16.31 14.48
CA ALA A 329 -18.13 17.09 15.19
C ALA A 329 -19.49 17.06 14.50
N ASP A 330 -19.50 17.02 13.16
CA ASP A 330 -20.68 16.87 12.29
C ASP A 330 -21.85 17.85 12.55
N THR A 331 -21.53 19.11 12.88
CA THR A 331 -22.53 20.18 13.11
C THR A 331 -22.40 21.31 12.09
N PRO A 332 -23.47 22.10 11.85
CA PRO A 332 -23.40 23.29 10.99
C PRO A 332 -22.30 24.27 11.43
N ASP A 333 -22.20 24.53 12.73
CA ASP A 333 -21.16 25.36 13.36
C ASP A 333 -19.74 24.87 13.02
N ALA A 334 -19.50 23.56 13.00
CA ALA A 334 -18.23 22.99 12.58
C ALA A 334 -17.94 23.26 11.09
N TYR A 335 -18.90 23.00 10.20
CA TYR A 335 -18.72 23.19 8.76
C TYR A 335 -18.57 24.67 8.37
N TRP A 336 -19.29 25.58 9.02
CA TRP A 336 -19.07 27.03 8.89
C TRP A 336 -17.70 27.46 9.42
N SER A 337 -17.22 26.86 10.52
CA SER A 337 -15.86 27.11 11.04
C SER A 337 -14.78 26.68 10.05
N TYR A 338 -14.94 25.51 9.43
CA TYR A 338 -14.05 25.03 8.38
C TYR A 338 -14.09 25.95 7.16
N LEU A 339 -15.27 26.28 6.63
CA LEU A 339 -15.42 27.15 5.46
C LEU A 339 -14.88 28.57 5.70
N LYS A 340 -14.94 29.07 6.95
CA LYS A 340 -14.31 30.34 7.34
C LYS A 340 -12.78 30.27 7.33
N ARG A 341 -12.18 29.12 7.64
CA ARG A 341 -10.72 28.89 7.65
C ARG A 341 -10.18 28.50 6.26
N TYR A 342 -10.96 27.77 5.46
CA TYR A 342 -10.60 27.22 4.16
C TYR A 342 -11.72 27.42 3.11
N PRO A 343 -12.03 28.66 2.67
CA PRO A 343 -13.19 28.94 1.82
C PRO A 343 -13.19 28.24 0.45
N ARG A 344 -12.00 27.91 -0.08
CA ARG A 344 -11.79 27.13 -1.31
C ARG A 344 -10.84 25.94 -1.07
N GLY A 345 -10.77 25.47 0.18
CA GLY A 345 -9.91 24.34 0.56
C GLY A 345 -10.32 23.01 -0.05
N PRO A 346 -9.54 21.93 0.18
CA PRO A 346 -9.75 20.63 -0.47
C PRO A 346 -11.14 20.07 -0.17
N HIS A 347 -11.61 20.23 1.07
CA HIS A 347 -12.89 19.72 1.56
C HIS A 347 -14.00 20.79 1.59
N SER A 348 -13.81 21.93 0.90
CA SER A 348 -14.84 22.99 0.84
C SER A 348 -16.14 22.54 0.15
N ALA A 349 -16.04 21.62 -0.82
CA ALA A 349 -17.19 20.95 -1.42
C ALA A 349 -17.87 20.01 -0.40
N ASP A 350 -17.11 19.14 0.29
CA ASP A 350 -17.64 18.23 1.32
C ASP A 350 -18.36 18.99 2.45
N ALA A 351 -17.80 20.11 2.93
CA ALA A 351 -18.40 20.93 3.96
C ALA A 351 -19.77 21.50 3.53
N ARG A 352 -19.88 22.00 2.30
CA ARG A 352 -21.16 22.47 1.72
C ARG A 352 -22.14 21.32 1.51
N ARG A 353 -21.68 20.14 1.09
CA ARG A 353 -22.49 18.93 0.98
C ARG A 353 -23.08 18.52 2.33
N ARG A 354 -22.28 18.54 3.41
CA ARG A 354 -22.73 18.23 4.77
C ARG A 354 -23.70 19.28 5.31
N LEU A 355 -23.47 20.58 5.09
CA LEU A 355 -24.45 21.63 5.43
C LEU A 355 -25.80 21.40 4.74
N ALA A 356 -25.80 21.09 3.44
CA ALA A 356 -27.02 20.78 2.70
C ALA A 356 -27.72 19.51 3.24
N TYR A 357 -26.97 18.45 3.56
CA TYR A 357 -27.50 17.23 4.19
C TYR A 357 -28.14 17.51 5.56
N LEU A 358 -27.54 18.39 6.37
CA LEU A 358 -28.05 18.84 7.66
C LEU A 358 -29.17 19.89 7.55
N SER A 359 -29.62 20.22 6.33
CA SER A 359 -30.63 21.26 6.05
C SER A 359 -30.26 22.64 6.61
N ALA A 360 -28.96 22.92 6.73
CA ALA A 360 -28.40 24.17 7.22
C ALA A 360 -28.15 25.16 6.07
N ALA A 361 -28.09 26.45 6.40
CA ALA A 361 -27.68 27.49 5.45
C ALA A 361 -26.22 27.29 5.00
N LEU A 362 -25.94 27.56 3.73
CA LEU A 362 -24.56 27.46 3.20
C LEU A 362 -23.64 28.55 3.76
N GLU A 363 -24.19 29.75 3.99
CA GLU A 363 -23.50 30.84 4.66
C GLU A 363 -23.80 30.81 6.17
N PRO A 364 -22.82 31.15 7.03
CA PRO A 364 -23.04 31.22 8.47
C PRO A 364 -24.01 32.34 8.85
N PRO A 365 -24.83 32.16 9.90
CA PRO A 365 -25.56 33.28 10.50
C PRO A 365 -24.58 34.31 11.10
N PRO A 366 -25.00 35.57 11.32
CA PRO A 366 -24.13 36.63 11.85
C PRO A 366 -23.47 36.32 13.20
N GLN A 367 -24.02 35.36 13.95
CA GLN A 367 -23.48 34.81 15.19
C GLN A 367 -23.64 33.28 15.14
N PHE A 368 -22.54 32.55 15.28
CA PHE A 368 -22.49 31.10 15.48
C PHE A 368 -21.30 30.76 16.38
N THR A 369 -21.27 29.57 16.98
CA THR A 369 -20.15 29.17 17.85
C THR A 369 -19.05 28.59 16.97
N ALA A 370 -17.96 29.34 16.80
CA ALA A 370 -16.81 28.82 16.06
C ALA A 370 -16.22 27.61 16.81
N LEU A 371 -16.06 26.49 16.09
CA LEU A 371 -15.38 25.30 16.58
C LEU A 371 -13.91 25.65 16.83
N ASP A 372 -13.46 25.40 18.05
CA ASP A 372 -12.04 25.49 18.38
C ASP A 372 -11.30 24.26 17.85
N TYR A 373 -10.08 24.47 17.35
CA TYR A 373 -9.27 23.44 16.72
C TYR A 373 -7.93 23.35 17.43
N ASP A 374 -7.46 22.13 17.71
CA ASP A 374 -6.14 21.85 18.31
C ASP A 374 -4.93 22.30 17.46
N VAL A 375 -5.19 22.96 16.31
CA VAL A 375 -4.19 23.51 15.41
C VAL A 375 -4.54 24.96 15.06
N PRO A 376 -3.53 25.87 15.02
CA PRO A 376 -3.76 27.28 14.72
C PRO A 376 -4.34 27.48 13.30
N PRO A 377 -4.92 28.65 12.99
CA PRO A 377 -5.24 29.01 11.62
C PRO A 377 -3.99 28.96 10.72
N PRO A 378 -4.12 28.61 9.44
CA PRO A 378 -2.98 28.63 8.51
C PRO A 378 -2.46 30.07 8.34
N PRO A 379 -1.15 30.32 8.44
CA PRO A 379 -0.56 31.60 8.08
C PRO A 379 -0.68 31.85 6.56
N PRO A 380 -0.58 33.10 6.08
CA PRO A 380 -0.91 33.47 4.70
C PRO A 380 -0.10 32.74 3.62
N ASP A 381 1.12 32.35 3.96
CA ASP A 381 2.09 31.62 3.15
C ASP A 381 1.85 30.11 3.10
N GLU A 382 0.99 29.56 3.97
CA GLU A 382 0.48 28.19 3.84
C GLU A 382 -0.76 28.10 2.94
N ILE A 383 -1.54 29.18 2.84
CA ILE A 383 -2.81 29.21 2.07
C ILE A 383 -2.58 28.81 0.61
N GLU A 384 -1.47 29.19 -0.02
CA GLU A 384 -1.12 28.84 -1.40
C GLU A 384 -1.17 27.32 -1.68
N TYR A 385 -0.81 26.47 -0.71
CA TYR A 385 -0.77 25.02 -0.87
C TYR A 385 -2.14 24.35 -0.71
N VAL A 386 -3.04 24.96 0.07
CA VAL A 386 -4.32 24.36 0.50
C VAL A 386 -5.54 25.04 -0.10
N ASP A 387 -5.42 26.23 -0.69
CA ASP A 387 -6.50 26.95 -1.40
C ASP A 387 -6.73 26.38 -2.81
N ARG A 388 -6.83 25.04 -2.89
CA ARG A 388 -6.96 24.21 -4.10
C ARG A 388 -7.59 22.84 -3.76
N PRO A 389 -8.20 22.11 -4.72
CA PRO A 389 -8.86 20.82 -4.44
C PRO A 389 -7.93 19.68 -4.00
N ALA A 390 -6.65 19.74 -4.37
CA ALA A 390 -5.65 18.70 -4.11
C ALA A 390 -4.23 19.29 -4.12
N LEU A 391 -3.36 18.78 -3.24
CA LEU A 391 -1.93 19.12 -3.23
C LEU A 391 -1.09 18.00 -3.87
N TYR A 392 -0.20 18.38 -4.79
CA TYR A 392 0.77 17.50 -5.44
C TYR A 392 2.18 18.02 -5.14
N TYR A 393 3.02 17.26 -4.43
CA TYR A 393 4.39 17.69 -4.11
C TYR A 393 5.35 17.67 -5.32
N GLY A 394 4.92 17.07 -6.43
CA GLY A 394 5.62 17.09 -7.72
C GLY A 394 5.18 18.22 -8.67
N ASP A 395 4.22 19.08 -8.27
CA ASP A 395 3.73 20.15 -9.14
C ASP A 395 4.82 21.21 -9.39
N PRO A 396 5.23 21.46 -10.65
CA PRO A 396 6.28 22.42 -10.97
C PRO A 396 5.93 23.86 -10.59
N VAL A 397 4.64 24.20 -10.38
CA VAL A 397 4.24 25.55 -9.95
C VAL A 397 4.89 25.97 -8.63
N PHE A 398 5.12 25.02 -7.72
CA PHE A 398 5.75 25.31 -6.44
C PHE A 398 7.27 25.40 -6.52
N ALA A 399 7.89 24.83 -7.56
CA ALA A 399 9.34 24.77 -7.75
C ALA A 399 10.11 24.33 -6.49
N PHE A 400 9.60 23.32 -5.76
CA PHE A 400 10.25 22.82 -4.55
C PHE A 400 11.65 22.29 -4.86
N ALA A 401 12.63 22.63 -4.02
CA ALA A 401 13.96 22.05 -4.10
C ALA A 401 13.88 20.50 -3.98
N PRO A 402 14.67 19.74 -4.77
CA PRO A 402 14.76 18.31 -4.59
C PRO A 402 15.39 18.01 -3.22
N PRO A 403 14.88 17.04 -2.45
CA PRO A 403 15.46 16.64 -1.19
C PRO A 403 16.84 15.98 -1.41
N PRO A 404 17.77 16.14 -0.47
CA PRO A 404 19.02 15.38 -0.46
C PRO A 404 18.73 13.89 -0.17
N PRO A 405 19.62 12.97 -0.56
CA PRO A 405 19.56 11.59 -0.08
C PRO A 405 19.61 11.56 1.46
N PRO A 406 18.78 10.73 2.13
CA PRO A 406 18.84 10.59 3.58
C PRO A 406 20.19 10.02 4.02
N PRO A 407 20.74 10.47 5.17
CA PRO A 407 21.96 9.88 5.73
C PRO A 407 21.83 8.37 5.98
N VAL A 408 22.93 7.64 5.77
CA VAL A 408 23.01 6.17 5.92
C VAL A 408 22.50 5.67 7.28
N PHE A 409 22.68 6.46 8.34
CA PHE A 409 22.20 6.11 9.69
C PHE A 409 20.68 6.22 9.85
N PHE A 410 19.98 6.96 8.99
CA PHE A 410 18.51 6.94 8.84
C PHE A 410 18.07 5.87 7.83
N LEU A 411 18.68 5.83 6.65
CA LEU A 411 18.32 4.91 5.58
C LEU A 411 19.59 4.41 4.86
N PRO A 412 19.94 3.11 4.94
CA PRO A 412 21.05 2.56 4.18
C PRO A 412 20.76 2.60 2.66
N PRO A 413 21.78 2.52 1.79
CA PRO A 413 21.56 2.40 0.35
C PRO A 413 20.76 1.11 0.02
N PRO A 414 19.96 1.11 -1.06
CA PRO A 414 19.14 -0.04 -1.42
C PRO A 414 20.01 -1.24 -1.83
N PRO A 415 19.60 -2.47 -1.50
CA PRO A 415 20.22 -3.69 -2.03
C PRO A 415 20.25 -3.71 -3.56
N PRO A 416 21.26 -4.30 -4.22
CA PRO A 416 21.36 -4.31 -5.69
C PRO A 416 20.14 -4.91 -6.40
N ASP A 417 19.46 -5.89 -5.78
CA ASP A 417 18.21 -6.50 -6.27
C ASP A 417 17.00 -5.53 -6.23
N PHE A 418 17.06 -4.47 -5.43
CA PHE A 418 16.04 -3.41 -5.35
C PHE A 418 16.36 -2.16 -6.18
N VAL A 419 17.61 -1.99 -6.64
CA VAL A 419 17.97 -0.89 -7.56
C VAL A 419 17.31 -1.05 -8.92
N VAL A 420 17.22 -2.29 -9.43
CA VAL A 420 16.54 -2.60 -10.71
C VAL A 420 15.71 -3.87 -10.55
N LEU A 421 14.42 -3.69 -10.23
CA LEU A 421 13.44 -4.77 -10.24
C LEU A 421 12.90 -4.97 -11.68
N PRO A 422 13.11 -6.13 -12.31
CA PRO A 422 12.56 -6.39 -13.65
C PRO A 422 11.03 -6.53 -13.61
N PRO A 423 10.32 -6.21 -14.72
CA PRO A 423 8.88 -6.43 -14.82
C PRO A 423 8.52 -7.89 -14.53
N PRO A 424 7.43 -8.15 -13.81
CA PRO A 424 6.95 -9.52 -13.64
C PRO A 424 6.41 -10.02 -14.99
N PRO A 425 6.62 -11.29 -15.34
CA PRO A 425 6.02 -11.85 -16.54
C PRO A 425 4.47 -11.84 -16.44
N PRO A 426 3.72 -11.76 -17.57
CA PRO A 426 2.25 -11.60 -17.56
C PRO A 426 1.54 -12.75 -16.83
N PRO A 427 0.48 -12.53 -16.04
CA PRO A 427 -0.20 -13.63 -15.32
C PRO A 427 -0.67 -14.77 -16.23
N ASP A 428 -0.62 -15.99 -15.71
CA ASP A 428 -0.99 -17.21 -16.46
C ASP A 428 -2.52 -17.48 -16.46
N ASP A 429 -3.32 -16.77 -15.65
CA ASP A 429 -4.78 -16.96 -15.53
C ASP A 429 -5.49 -15.67 -15.04
N LEU A 430 -6.83 -15.65 -15.15
CA LEU A 430 -7.70 -14.56 -14.69
C LEU A 430 -7.56 -14.32 -13.18
N TYR A 431 -7.59 -13.06 -12.78
CA TYR A 431 -7.44 -12.58 -11.40
C TYR A 431 -6.12 -12.96 -10.69
N VAL A 432 -5.23 -13.77 -11.26
CA VAL A 432 -3.96 -14.17 -10.62
C VAL A 432 -2.98 -13.00 -10.61
N LEU A 433 -2.38 -12.73 -9.44
CA LEU A 433 -1.34 -11.70 -9.32
C LEU A 433 -0.10 -12.05 -10.17
N PRO A 434 0.52 -11.07 -10.85
CA PRO A 434 1.85 -11.25 -11.45
C PRO A 434 2.86 -11.72 -10.41
N THR A 435 3.71 -12.67 -10.77
CA THR A 435 4.77 -13.20 -9.89
C THR A 435 6.11 -12.55 -10.25
N PRO A 436 6.71 -11.72 -9.37
CA PRO A 436 8.06 -11.21 -9.57
C PRO A 436 9.10 -12.32 -9.59
N LEU A 437 10.30 -12.02 -10.09
CA LEU A 437 11.47 -12.84 -9.79
C LEU A 437 11.83 -12.71 -8.31
N PHE A 438 11.81 -13.82 -7.58
CA PHE A 438 12.23 -13.85 -6.20
C PHE A 438 13.75 -13.95 -6.11
N VAL A 439 14.38 -12.96 -5.48
CA VAL A 439 15.80 -13.02 -5.10
C VAL A 439 15.93 -13.57 -3.69
N ALA A 440 16.86 -14.50 -3.49
CA ALA A 440 17.12 -15.15 -2.21
C ALA A 440 17.43 -14.13 -1.10
N ILE A 441 16.81 -14.33 0.07
CA ILE A 441 17.08 -13.54 1.27
C ILE A 441 18.38 -14.06 1.90
N PRO A 442 19.28 -13.19 2.41
CA PRO A 442 20.49 -13.63 3.12
C PRO A 442 20.19 -14.57 4.29
N ALA A 443 21.02 -15.59 4.51
CA ALA A 443 20.79 -16.62 5.54
C ALA A 443 20.68 -16.06 6.98
N TYR A 444 21.25 -14.89 7.24
CA TYR A 444 21.17 -14.20 8.53
C TYR A 444 19.86 -13.40 8.72
N ILE A 445 18.90 -13.44 7.78
CA ILE A 445 17.57 -12.81 7.90
C ILE A 445 16.51 -13.91 7.78
N ALA A 446 15.85 -14.28 8.88
CA ALA A 446 14.90 -15.39 8.90
C ALA A 446 13.56 -14.98 9.51
N ALA A 447 12.48 -15.69 9.16
CA ALA A 447 11.21 -15.48 9.84
C ALA A 447 11.32 -15.87 11.33
N PRO A 448 10.65 -15.16 12.26
CA PRO A 448 10.72 -15.48 13.67
C PRO A 448 10.28 -16.92 13.97
N ARG A 449 10.98 -17.64 14.85
CA ARG A 449 10.73 -19.08 15.12
C ARG A 449 9.34 -19.41 15.66
N TYR A 450 8.62 -18.42 16.20
CA TYR A 450 7.27 -18.57 16.73
C TYR A 450 6.17 -18.39 15.66
N VAL A 451 6.53 -18.02 14.42
CA VAL A 451 5.60 -17.91 13.29
C VAL A 451 5.23 -19.31 12.80
N VAL A 452 3.93 -19.58 12.70
CA VAL A 452 3.42 -20.83 12.11
C VAL A 452 3.69 -20.79 10.60
N PRO A 453 4.41 -21.77 10.02
CA PRO A 453 4.63 -21.84 8.59
C PRO A 453 3.31 -21.89 7.82
N PRO A 454 3.10 -21.03 6.80
CA PRO A 454 1.87 -21.04 6.01
C PRO A 454 1.76 -22.34 5.18
N PRO A 455 0.57 -22.95 5.08
CA PRO A 455 0.39 -24.24 4.41
C PRO A 455 0.90 -24.24 2.96
N ASN A 456 1.68 -25.26 2.59
CA ASN A 456 2.17 -25.51 1.22
C ASN A 456 2.95 -24.36 0.56
N ASN A 457 3.45 -23.37 1.33
CA ASN A 457 4.11 -22.20 0.77
C ASN A 457 5.58 -22.51 0.39
N ILE A 458 5.84 -22.67 -0.91
CA ILE A 458 7.19 -22.96 -1.42
C ILE A 458 8.18 -21.81 -1.19
N VAL A 459 7.72 -20.56 -1.25
CA VAL A 459 8.56 -19.36 -1.09
C VAL A 459 9.11 -19.32 0.34
N PHE A 460 8.22 -19.40 1.34
CA PHE A 460 8.60 -19.40 2.76
C PHE A 460 9.64 -20.47 3.10
N ASN A 461 9.40 -21.71 2.66
CA ASN A 461 10.28 -22.84 2.97
C ASN A 461 11.66 -22.78 2.26
N ASN A 462 11.85 -21.87 1.30
CA ASN A 462 13.03 -21.82 0.44
C ASN A 462 13.64 -20.42 0.31
N ILE A 463 13.34 -19.48 1.22
CA ILE A 463 13.84 -18.09 1.14
C ILE A 463 15.36 -17.95 0.96
N HIS A 464 16.15 -18.96 1.38
CA HIS A 464 17.61 -19.03 1.23
C HIS A 464 18.10 -20.00 0.14
N ASN A 465 17.24 -20.86 -0.38
CA ASN A 465 17.63 -21.97 -1.25
C ASN A 465 17.67 -21.53 -2.72
N THR A 466 18.81 -20.96 -3.14
CA THR A 466 19.04 -20.46 -4.50
C THR A 466 18.74 -21.49 -5.59
N THR A 467 18.96 -22.79 -5.33
CA THR A 467 18.65 -23.87 -6.27
C THR A 467 17.14 -23.99 -6.48
N VAL A 468 16.35 -24.13 -5.41
CA VAL A 468 14.87 -24.20 -5.52
C VAL A 468 14.30 -22.88 -6.06
N ILE A 469 14.86 -21.74 -5.63
CA ILE A 469 14.45 -20.43 -6.12
C ILE A 469 14.62 -20.35 -7.65
N ASN A 470 15.81 -20.64 -8.18
CA ASN A 470 16.09 -20.49 -9.60
C ASN A 470 15.47 -21.59 -10.48
N THR A 471 15.32 -22.82 -9.97
CA THR A 471 14.83 -23.96 -10.77
C THR A 471 13.32 -24.20 -10.65
N VAL A 472 12.66 -23.69 -9.61
CA VAL A 472 11.23 -23.94 -9.30
C VAL A 472 10.43 -22.65 -9.06
N ILE A 473 10.88 -21.71 -8.23
CA ILE A 473 10.09 -20.50 -7.89
C ILE A 473 10.09 -19.51 -9.06
N ASN A 474 11.26 -19.23 -9.62
CA ASN A 474 11.46 -18.31 -10.75
C ASN A 474 11.23 -18.99 -12.12
N ASN A 475 10.94 -20.29 -12.13
CA ASN A 475 10.66 -21.08 -13.33
C ASN A 475 9.16 -21.36 -13.41
N ARG A 476 8.48 -20.85 -14.44
CA ARG A 476 7.02 -21.01 -14.59
C ARG A 476 6.54 -22.44 -14.86
N ASN A 477 7.39 -23.27 -15.47
CA ASN A 477 7.00 -24.63 -15.84
C ASN A 477 8.16 -25.60 -15.52
N PRO A 478 8.45 -25.81 -14.23
CA PRO A 478 9.53 -26.71 -13.82
C PRO A 478 9.18 -28.14 -14.20
N THR A 479 10.06 -28.78 -14.96
CA THR A 479 9.88 -30.18 -15.36
C THR A 479 9.84 -31.09 -14.11
N PRO A 480 9.17 -32.26 -14.17
CA PRO A 480 9.18 -33.22 -13.06
C PRO A 480 10.59 -33.63 -12.62
N ALA A 481 11.54 -33.65 -13.55
CA ALA A 481 12.96 -33.89 -13.27
C ALA A 481 13.59 -32.74 -12.47
N GLN A 482 13.34 -31.47 -12.84
CA GLN A 482 13.81 -30.31 -12.08
C GLN A 482 13.20 -30.25 -10.67
N LEU A 483 11.90 -30.51 -10.53
CA LEU A 483 11.23 -30.61 -9.23
C LEU A 483 11.89 -31.68 -8.34
N THR A 484 12.10 -32.88 -8.89
CA THR A 484 12.74 -33.99 -8.19
C THR A 484 14.19 -33.67 -7.80
N ALA A 485 14.97 -33.07 -8.71
CA ALA A 485 16.35 -32.67 -8.45
C ALA A 485 16.47 -31.55 -7.41
N ALA A 486 15.49 -30.64 -7.36
CA ALA A 486 15.37 -29.60 -6.35
C ALA A 486 14.79 -30.11 -5.00
N GLY A 487 14.46 -31.40 -4.89
CA GLY A 487 13.86 -32.00 -3.70
C GLY A 487 12.39 -31.61 -3.44
N VAL A 488 11.75 -30.92 -4.38
CA VAL A 488 10.39 -30.39 -4.24
C VAL A 488 9.36 -31.41 -4.73
N ARG A 489 8.39 -31.75 -3.88
CA ARG A 489 7.28 -32.63 -4.23
C ARG A 489 5.98 -31.82 -4.44
N PRO A 490 5.21 -32.08 -5.51
CA PRO A 490 3.87 -31.52 -5.64
C PRO A 490 2.96 -31.92 -4.47
N PRO A 491 2.04 -31.04 -4.03
CA PRO A 491 1.13 -31.33 -2.91
C PRO A 491 0.12 -32.46 -3.24
N ILE A 492 -0.15 -32.68 -4.53
CA ILE A 492 -0.95 -33.79 -5.07
C ILE A 492 -0.30 -34.30 -6.38
N PRO A 493 -0.43 -35.59 -6.74
CA PRO A 493 0.03 -36.10 -8.03
C PRO A 493 -0.59 -35.32 -9.20
N GLY A 494 0.25 -34.73 -10.06
CA GLY A 494 -0.19 -33.89 -11.18
C GLY A 494 -0.55 -32.44 -10.81
N GLY A 495 -0.52 -32.05 -9.54
CA GLY A 495 -0.73 -30.67 -9.11
C GLY A 495 0.40 -29.74 -9.53
N ARG A 496 0.06 -28.51 -9.94
CA ARG A 496 1.05 -27.45 -10.16
C ARG A 496 1.63 -26.97 -8.83
N ILE A 497 2.93 -26.72 -8.82
CA ILE A 497 3.59 -25.97 -7.75
C ILE A 497 3.52 -24.50 -8.13
N SER A 498 2.91 -23.68 -7.29
CA SER A 498 2.73 -22.26 -7.53
C SER A 498 3.48 -21.44 -6.48
N ALA A 499 4.26 -20.47 -6.93
CA ALA A 499 4.72 -19.38 -6.08
C ALA A 499 3.67 -18.26 -5.95
N ALA A 500 2.68 -18.20 -6.85
CA ALA A 500 1.60 -17.22 -6.76
C ALA A 500 0.73 -17.48 -5.52
N PRO A 501 0.19 -16.42 -4.89
CA PRO A 501 -0.77 -16.52 -3.78
C PRO A 501 -2.00 -17.36 -4.12
N SER A 502 -2.70 -17.78 -3.07
CA SER A 502 -4.03 -18.39 -3.24
C SER A 502 -5.03 -17.34 -3.72
N LEU A 503 -5.88 -17.66 -4.71
CA LEU A 503 -6.97 -16.76 -5.11
C LEU A 503 -8.08 -16.74 -4.05
N PRO A 504 -8.78 -15.61 -3.84
CA PRO A 504 -10.01 -15.57 -3.05
C PRO A 504 -11.05 -16.58 -3.59
N PRO A 505 -11.84 -17.25 -2.73
CA PRO A 505 -12.90 -18.17 -3.17
C PRO A 505 -13.90 -17.52 -4.14
N ALA A 506 -14.20 -16.24 -3.92
CA ALA A 506 -15.00 -15.42 -4.83
C ALA A 506 -14.40 -15.31 -6.25
N ALA A 507 -13.11 -15.01 -6.35
CA ALA A 507 -12.41 -14.85 -7.63
C ALA A 507 -12.27 -16.19 -8.38
N LEU A 508 -11.99 -17.29 -7.66
CA LEU A 508 -11.99 -18.65 -8.21
C LEU A 508 -13.36 -19.02 -8.80
N GLN A 509 -14.44 -18.70 -8.09
CA GLN A 509 -15.80 -18.94 -8.57
C GLN A 509 -16.10 -18.14 -9.84
N ARG A 510 -15.68 -16.87 -9.92
CA ARG A 510 -15.86 -16.02 -11.11
C ARG A 510 -15.01 -16.46 -12.30
N ALA A 511 -13.77 -16.89 -12.06
CA ALA A 511 -12.89 -17.47 -13.09
C ALA A 511 -13.53 -18.72 -13.73
N ASN A 512 -14.03 -19.64 -12.90
CA ASN A 512 -14.70 -20.87 -13.36
C ASN A 512 -16.02 -20.62 -14.12
N LEU A 513 -16.69 -19.50 -13.86
CA LEU A 513 -17.94 -19.10 -14.54
C LEU A 513 -17.69 -18.30 -15.83
N THR A 514 -16.49 -17.79 -16.03
CA THR A 514 -16.12 -17.05 -17.25
C THR A 514 -15.72 -18.07 -18.31
N PRO A 515 -16.39 -18.13 -19.48
CA PRO A 515 -15.98 -19.04 -20.55
C PRO A 515 -14.53 -18.74 -20.95
N GLN A 516 -13.64 -19.73 -20.84
CA GLN A 516 -12.26 -19.58 -21.25
C GLN A 516 -12.19 -19.33 -22.77
N GLY A 517 -12.11 -18.05 -23.15
CA GLY A 517 -11.64 -17.66 -24.47
C GLY A 517 -10.19 -18.12 -24.61
N THR A 518 -9.97 -19.15 -25.43
CA THR A 518 -8.67 -19.82 -25.53
C THR A 518 -7.58 -18.83 -25.94
N PRO A 519 -6.50 -18.64 -25.16
CA PRO A 519 -5.32 -17.99 -25.68
C PRO A 519 -4.73 -18.89 -26.77
N GLN A 520 -4.78 -18.44 -28.04
CA GLN A 520 -4.20 -19.17 -29.17
C GLN A 520 -2.66 -19.12 -29.14
N GLY A 521 -2.06 -19.85 -28.20
CA GLY A 521 -0.67 -20.28 -28.29
C GLY A 521 -0.59 -21.52 -29.20
N GLY A 522 -0.23 -21.33 -30.48
CA GLY A 522 -0.18 -22.42 -31.44
C GLY A 522 0.92 -23.44 -31.13
N GLN A 523 0.61 -24.73 -31.29
CA GLN A 523 1.61 -25.80 -31.44
C GLN A 523 1.27 -26.70 -32.64
N PRO A 524 2.29 -27.25 -33.33
CA PRO A 524 2.11 -27.92 -34.61
C PRO A 524 1.83 -29.43 -34.48
N GLY A 525 0.92 -29.95 -35.31
CA GLY A 525 0.69 -31.39 -35.52
C GLY A 525 1.07 -31.81 -36.95
N PRO A 526 1.72 -32.97 -37.17
CA PRO A 526 2.19 -33.39 -38.48
C PRO A 526 1.05 -33.97 -39.36
N GLY A 527 1.25 -33.93 -40.68
CA GLY A 527 0.16 -34.08 -41.65
C GLY A 527 -0.30 -35.51 -41.98
N GLY A 528 -1.56 -35.60 -42.41
CA GLY A 528 -2.17 -36.69 -43.17
C GLY A 528 -3.19 -36.08 -44.17
N ARG A 529 -3.31 -36.63 -45.38
CA ARG A 529 -4.14 -36.07 -46.49
C ARG A 529 -5.51 -36.80 -46.61
N PRO A 530 -6.34 -36.63 -47.66
CA PRO A 530 -7.66 -35.97 -47.52
C PRO A 530 -8.87 -36.85 -47.91
N GLY A 531 -10.10 -36.40 -47.62
CA GLY A 531 -11.32 -37.14 -48.00
C GLY A 531 -12.61 -36.28 -48.06
N ALA A 532 -13.02 -36.00 -49.30
CA ALA A 532 -14.39 -35.72 -49.82
C ALA A 532 -15.51 -35.12 -48.94
N LEU A 533 -16.10 -34.01 -49.46
CA LEU A 533 -17.53 -33.66 -49.29
C LEU A 533 -18.40 -34.53 -50.22
N PRO A 534 -19.74 -34.65 -50.01
CA PRO A 534 -20.65 -33.80 -50.82
C PRO A 534 -22.02 -33.44 -50.19
N GLY A 535 -22.55 -32.26 -50.58
CA GLY A 535 -23.99 -31.91 -50.56
C GLY A 535 -24.61 -31.54 -49.20
N THR A 536 -25.63 -30.67 -49.10
CA THR A 536 -26.43 -29.96 -50.12
C THR A 536 -26.94 -28.60 -49.59
N VAL A 537 -27.30 -27.70 -50.51
CA VAL A 537 -28.18 -26.52 -50.28
C VAL A 537 -29.47 -26.75 -51.09
N PRO A 538 -30.62 -26.17 -50.71
CA PRO A 538 -30.91 -24.78 -51.13
C PRO A 538 -31.64 -23.91 -50.08
N ASN A 539 -31.66 -22.61 -50.36
CA ASN A 539 -32.23 -21.53 -49.56
C ASN A 539 -33.62 -21.11 -50.08
N ALA A 540 -34.53 -20.68 -49.20
CA ALA A 540 -35.79 -20.02 -49.56
C ALA A 540 -36.21 -19.00 -48.49
N ALA A 541 -36.79 -17.88 -48.91
CA ALA A 541 -36.91 -16.65 -48.12
C ALA A 541 -38.26 -16.48 -47.38
N ILE A 542 -38.33 -15.48 -46.48
CA ILE A 542 -39.46 -14.53 -46.30
C ILE A 542 -38.98 -13.30 -45.51
N ALA A 543 -39.48 -12.12 -45.90
CA ALA A 543 -39.45 -10.81 -45.22
C ALA A 543 -40.85 -10.16 -45.48
N PRO A 544 -41.18 -8.89 -45.13
CA PRO A 544 -40.43 -7.83 -44.42
C PRO A 544 -41.27 -7.04 -43.36
N ASN A 545 -40.70 -6.00 -42.71
CA ASN A 545 -41.19 -4.60 -42.82
C ASN A 545 -40.56 -3.61 -41.81
N ALA A 546 -40.37 -2.37 -42.27
CA ALA A 546 -40.11 -1.17 -41.48
C ALA A 546 -40.71 0.07 -42.22
N PRO A 547 -41.17 1.13 -41.53
CA PRO A 547 -41.56 2.41 -42.15
C PRO A 547 -40.50 3.51 -41.99
N ALA A 548 -40.64 4.58 -42.78
CA ALA A 548 -39.60 5.56 -43.11
C ALA A 548 -39.80 6.98 -42.50
N ALA A 549 -38.83 7.87 -42.77
CA ALA A 549 -38.80 9.28 -42.36
C ALA A 549 -39.68 10.22 -43.23
N PRO A 550 -39.89 11.48 -42.79
CA PRO A 550 -39.31 12.67 -43.46
C PRO A 550 -38.77 13.72 -42.43
N GLY A 551 -38.14 14.86 -42.74
CA GLY A 551 -37.81 15.58 -43.99
C GLY A 551 -36.90 16.81 -43.70
N VAL A 552 -36.51 17.57 -44.73
CA VAL A 552 -35.39 18.56 -44.75
C VAL A 552 -35.82 20.01 -44.41
N HIS A 553 -34.95 20.87 -43.83
CA HIS A 553 -34.93 22.35 -44.10
C HIS A 553 -33.62 23.11 -43.66
N THR A 554 -32.89 23.65 -44.66
CA THR A 554 -32.18 24.97 -44.80
C THR A 554 -31.41 25.71 -43.67
N LEU A 555 -30.19 26.22 -44.03
CA LEU A 555 -29.37 27.27 -43.36
C LEU A 555 -29.73 28.71 -43.81
N PRO A 556 -29.33 29.78 -43.08
CA PRO A 556 -28.26 30.67 -43.62
C PRO A 556 -27.37 31.49 -42.61
N GLY A 557 -26.07 31.65 -42.95
CA GLY A 557 -25.17 32.80 -42.60
C GLY A 557 -24.61 32.93 -41.16
N GLY A 558 -23.37 33.40 -40.89
CA GLY A 558 -22.17 33.75 -41.69
C GLY A 558 -20.95 33.94 -40.75
N ARG A 559 -19.78 33.33 -40.98
CA ARG A 559 -18.58 33.77 -41.76
C ARG A 559 -17.61 34.77 -41.08
N ASN A 560 -16.39 34.29 -40.77
CA ASN A 560 -15.04 34.83 -41.11
C ASN A 560 -13.96 34.04 -40.30
N ALA A 561 -13.33 32.97 -40.83
CA ALA A 561 -12.13 32.90 -41.71
C ALA A 561 -10.77 32.87 -40.93
N PRO A 562 -9.62 32.35 -41.43
CA PRO A 562 -9.29 31.51 -42.63
C PRO A 562 -8.52 30.18 -42.29
N PRO A 563 -8.03 29.35 -43.26
CA PRO A 563 -7.80 27.91 -43.02
C PRO A 563 -6.44 27.26 -43.45
N LEU A 564 -6.29 25.95 -43.14
CA LEU A 564 -5.45 24.90 -43.79
C LEU A 564 -3.91 24.87 -43.52
N PRO A 565 -3.19 23.72 -43.72
CA PRO A 565 -3.56 22.54 -44.52
C PRO A 565 -3.44 21.12 -43.89
N GLN A 566 -4.23 20.19 -44.42
CA GLN A 566 -3.91 18.75 -44.54
C GLN A 566 -3.74 18.41 -46.04
N SER A 567 -2.74 17.60 -46.40
CA SER A 567 -2.49 17.00 -47.73
C SER A 567 -1.24 16.08 -47.61
N ALA A 568 -1.05 14.98 -48.34
CA ALA A 568 -1.95 14.19 -49.18
C ALA A 568 -1.39 12.76 -49.38
N THR A 569 -2.31 11.90 -49.82
CA THR A 569 -2.25 10.57 -50.44
C THR A 569 -1.16 10.33 -51.52
N ALA A 570 -0.89 9.05 -51.82
CA ALA A 570 0.03 8.59 -52.87
C ALA A 570 -0.64 7.60 -53.87
N PRO A 571 -0.34 7.65 -55.19
CA PRO A 571 -0.85 6.73 -56.23
C PRO A 571 0.20 5.76 -56.84
N PRO A 572 -0.16 4.79 -57.74
CA PRO A 572 0.62 3.57 -58.02
C PRO A 572 1.10 3.34 -59.48
N ASN A 573 2.06 2.41 -59.72
CA ASN A 573 2.07 1.39 -60.81
C ASN A 573 3.30 0.43 -60.82
N ALA A 574 3.21 -0.68 -61.58
CA ALA A 574 4.16 -1.82 -61.72
C ALA A 574 5.09 -1.70 -62.99
N PRO A 575 5.92 -2.68 -63.48
CA PRO A 575 6.05 -4.14 -63.21
C PRO A 575 7.49 -4.77 -63.11
N GLN A 576 7.57 -6.12 -63.11
CA GLN A 576 8.78 -6.98 -62.94
C GLN A 576 9.61 -7.19 -64.24
N PRO A 577 10.75 -7.91 -64.19
CA PRO A 577 10.73 -9.33 -64.61
C PRO A 577 11.61 -10.30 -63.77
N GLY A 578 11.28 -11.60 -63.83
CA GLY A 578 11.74 -12.64 -62.91
C GLY A 578 12.95 -13.51 -63.31
N ALA A 579 13.29 -14.49 -62.44
CA ALA A 579 13.77 -15.84 -62.79
C ALA A 579 13.87 -16.77 -61.55
N ARG A 580 13.66 -18.09 -61.75
CA ARG A 580 13.93 -19.22 -60.80
C ARG A 580 15.02 -20.14 -61.44
N PRO A 581 15.37 -21.38 -60.99
CA PRO A 581 14.95 -22.21 -59.83
C PRO A 581 16.08 -23.03 -59.13
N ASN A 582 15.68 -24.07 -58.37
CA ASN A 582 16.44 -25.26 -57.87
C ASN A 582 17.38 -25.07 -56.65
N ALA A 583 17.75 -26.10 -55.87
CA ALA A 583 17.12 -27.38 -55.47
C ALA A 583 17.97 -28.02 -54.31
N LEU A 584 17.41 -28.94 -53.52
CA LEU A 584 18.16 -29.74 -52.50
C LEU A 584 19.12 -30.74 -53.16
N PRO A 585 20.23 -31.15 -52.49
CA PRO A 585 20.18 -32.43 -51.76
C PRO A 585 21.07 -32.58 -50.50
N SER A 586 20.80 -33.69 -49.80
CA SER A 586 21.44 -34.37 -48.67
C SER A 586 22.97 -34.54 -48.68
N GLY A 587 23.61 -34.68 -47.50
CA GLY A 587 24.88 -35.42 -47.35
C GLY A 587 25.85 -35.03 -46.21
N ARG A 588 26.20 -35.99 -45.34
CA ARG A 588 27.43 -36.05 -44.48
C ARG A 588 28.56 -36.76 -45.27
N PRO A 589 29.81 -36.90 -44.75
CA PRO A 589 30.68 -36.03 -43.94
C PRO A 589 32.04 -35.81 -44.68
N PRO A 590 33.19 -35.55 -44.01
CA PRO A 590 34.12 -36.66 -43.73
C PRO A 590 34.91 -36.55 -42.40
N ALA A 591 35.82 -37.51 -42.15
CA ALA A 591 36.65 -37.61 -40.94
C ALA A 591 38.13 -37.86 -41.27
N ALA A 592 39.06 -37.44 -40.38
CA ALA A 592 40.46 -37.89 -40.20
C ALA A 592 41.20 -36.90 -39.27
N ALA A 593 42.27 -37.21 -38.52
CA ALA A 593 42.80 -38.47 -37.97
C ALA A 593 43.96 -38.15 -36.97
N MET A 594 44.53 -39.20 -36.37
CA MET A 594 45.82 -39.29 -35.64
C MET A 594 45.86 -39.06 -34.11
N ALA A 595 46.70 -39.88 -33.47
CA ALA A 595 46.86 -40.12 -32.04
C ALA A 595 48.38 -40.34 -31.72
N PRO A 596 48.78 -41.22 -30.77
CA PRO A 596 49.12 -40.94 -29.37
C PRO A 596 50.66 -41.10 -29.12
N PRO A 597 51.18 -41.26 -27.87
CA PRO A 597 51.19 -42.56 -27.14
C PRO A 597 51.15 -42.41 -25.58
N ASN A 598 51.40 -43.42 -24.74
CA ASN A 598 50.81 -44.78 -24.57
C ASN A 598 51.40 -45.42 -23.28
N ALA A 599 50.60 -45.98 -22.36
CA ALA A 599 51.05 -46.93 -21.31
C ALA A 599 49.88 -47.62 -20.55
N GLN A 600 50.01 -48.94 -20.35
CA GLN A 600 49.16 -49.90 -19.59
C GLN A 600 50.12 -50.98 -18.99
N PRO A 601 49.73 -52.00 -18.17
CA PRO A 601 48.39 -52.56 -17.86
C PRO A 601 48.12 -52.90 -16.36
N ALA A 602 47.00 -53.63 -16.10
CA ALA A 602 46.51 -54.13 -14.80
C ALA A 602 47.11 -55.53 -14.42
N PRO A 603 46.57 -56.47 -13.56
CA PRO A 603 45.14 -56.77 -13.22
C PRO A 603 44.77 -57.34 -11.80
N GLY A 604 43.47 -57.60 -11.56
CA GLY A 604 42.99 -58.80 -10.82
C GLY A 604 42.18 -58.64 -9.50
N GLY A 605 41.05 -59.35 -9.36
CA GLY A 605 40.46 -59.69 -8.03
C GLY A 605 38.92 -59.73 -7.85
N ARG A 606 38.29 -60.91 -8.03
CA ARG A 606 36.94 -61.38 -7.57
C ARG A 606 36.87 -62.92 -7.80
N PRO A 607 35.93 -63.75 -7.24
CA PRO A 607 34.74 -63.51 -6.38
C PRO A 607 34.51 -64.53 -5.19
N ALA A 608 33.44 -64.34 -4.38
CA ALA A 608 32.61 -65.34 -3.62
C ALA A 608 31.69 -64.59 -2.59
N ILE A 609 30.35 -64.67 -2.50
CA ILE A 609 29.35 -65.73 -2.15
C ILE A 609 28.90 -65.74 -0.65
N LEU A 610 27.70 -65.16 -0.39
CA LEU A 610 26.62 -65.47 0.62
C LEU A 610 26.90 -65.59 2.15
N PRO A 611 25.89 -65.52 3.07
CA PRO A 611 24.56 -64.84 3.09
C PRO A 611 24.29 -63.99 4.39
N GLY A 612 23.08 -63.39 4.55
CA GLY A 612 22.61 -62.67 5.77
C GLY A 612 21.93 -63.58 6.82
N PRO A 613 20.92 -63.15 7.63
CA PRO A 613 20.25 -61.82 7.76
C PRO A 613 19.96 -61.38 9.24
N ASN A 614 19.31 -60.22 9.45
CA ASN A 614 18.19 -60.08 10.41
C ASN A 614 17.50 -58.68 10.41
N ALA A 615 16.16 -58.68 10.30
CA ALA A 615 15.27 -57.55 10.61
C ALA A 615 13.90 -58.10 11.06
N PRO A 616 13.24 -57.54 12.08
CA PRO A 616 11.98 -58.10 12.62
C PRO A 616 10.73 -57.67 11.81
N PRO A 617 9.67 -58.50 11.75
CA PRO A 617 8.54 -58.33 10.82
C PRO A 617 7.25 -57.76 11.43
N ALA A 618 6.30 -57.41 10.55
CA ALA A 618 4.89 -57.15 10.89
C ALA A 618 4.02 -58.41 10.74
N ALA A 619 2.87 -58.46 11.43
CA ALA A 619 1.88 -59.54 11.36
C ALA A 619 0.42 -59.02 11.30
N GLY A 620 -0.53 -59.86 10.87
CA GLY A 620 -1.85 -59.43 10.37
C GLY A 620 -3.07 -59.52 11.29
N ARG A 621 -4.23 -59.13 10.71
CA ARG A 621 -5.64 -59.22 11.18
C ARG A 621 -6.15 -60.70 11.20
N PRO A 622 -7.39 -61.11 11.63
CA PRO A 622 -8.72 -60.41 11.64
C PRO A 622 -9.69 -60.88 12.79
N PRO A 623 -11.07 -60.94 12.71
CA PRO A 623 -12.16 -60.24 11.96
C PRO A 623 -13.36 -59.70 12.82
N VAL A 624 -14.46 -59.25 12.16
CA VAL A 624 -15.92 -59.21 12.56
C VAL A 624 -16.61 -57.88 13.03
N ARG A 625 -17.34 -57.28 12.07
CA ARG A 625 -18.70 -56.63 12.01
C ARG A 625 -19.37 -55.79 13.16
N PRO A 626 -20.36 -54.90 12.83
CA PRO A 626 -20.76 -53.71 13.62
C PRO A 626 -22.12 -53.84 14.37
N PRO A 627 -22.58 -52.78 15.10
CA PRO A 627 -23.81 -52.09 14.63
C PRO A 627 -23.99 -50.58 14.96
N VAL A 628 -24.76 -49.91 14.07
CA VAL A 628 -25.86 -48.93 14.32
C VAL A 628 -25.60 -47.54 14.96
N ALA A 629 -26.33 -46.54 14.43
CA ALA A 629 -26.37 -45.14 14.86
C ALA A 629 -27.57 -44.84 15.78
N HIS A 630 -27.47 -43.79 16.59
CA HIS A 630 -28.64 -43.05 17.11
C HIS A 630 -28.33 -41.56 17.32
N ALA A 631 -29.30 -40.71 17.00
CA ALA A 631 -29.32 -39.29 17.32
C ALA A 631 -30.46 -39.02 18.32
N VAL A 632 -30.21 -38.24 19.38
CA VAL A 632 -31.24 -37.66 20.27
C VAL A 632 -30.74 -36.29 20.78
N ALA A 633 -31.66 -35.35 21.00
CA ALA A 633 -31.44 -33.96 21.41
C ALA A 633 -31.71 -33.74 22.94
N PRO A 634 -31.64 -32.51 23.50
CA PRO A 634 -31.45 -32.24 24.95
C PRO A 634 -32.77 -32.22 25.77
N PRO A 635 -32.76 -32.16 27.13
CA PRO A 635 -32.84 -30.88 27.90
C PRO A 635 -32.26 -30.99 29.36
N PRO A 636 -32.68 -30.23 30.42
CA PRO A 636 -32.92 -28.78 30.61
C PRO A 636 -32.13 -28.16 31.82
N SER A 637 -32.31 -26.85 32.07
CA SER A 637 -31.80 -26.06 33.21
C SER A 637 -32.60 -26.21 34.52
N ALA A 638 -31.97 -26.07 35.71
CA ALA A 638 -32.57 -25.44 36.93
C ALA A 638 -31.64 -25.34 38.19
N VAL A 639 -31.55 -24.12 38.77
CA VAL A 639 -31.58 -23.77 40.22
C VAL A 639 -30.34 -24.05 41.15
N ARG A 640 -30.22 -23.21 42.20
CA ARG A 640 -29.16 -22.96 43.23
C ARG A 640 -29.75 -23.22 44.66
N PRO A 641 -29.09 -22.96 45.84
CA PRO A 641 -27.69 -23.01 46.35
C PRO A 641 -27.67 -23.81 47.72
N PRO A 642 -26.91 -23.55 48.84
CA PRO A 642 -25.72 -22.70 49.15
C PRO A 642 -24.60 -23.30 50.10
N VAL A 643 -23.58 -22.45 50.45
CA VAL A 643 -22.53 -22.53 51.55
C VAL A 643 -21.49 -23.69 51.48
N THR A 644 -20.20 -23.63 51.88
CA THR A 644 -19.36 -22.77 52.76
C THR A 644 -17.85 -22.81 52.39
N ALA A 645 -17.00 -21.89 52.89
CA ALA A 645 -15.51 -21.83 52.69
C ALA A 645 -14.71 -22.38 53.92
N PRO A 646 -13.35 -22.54 53.94
CA PRO A 646 -12.33 -21.44 53.88
C PRO A 646 -10.96 -21.77 53.19
N ALA A 647 -9.94 -20.89 53.32
CA ALA A 647 -8.64 -20.88 52.61
C ALA A 647 -7.38 -21.03 53.51
N PRO A 648 -6.16 -21.22 52.93
CA PRO A 648 -4.98 -20.34 53.20
C PRO A 648 -4.08 -20.12 51.94
N ALA A 649 -3.38 -19.00 51.63
CA ALA A 649 -2.41 -18.09 52.29
C ALA A 649 -0.97 -18.21 51.70
N ILE A 650 -0.39 -17.12 51.14
CA ILE A 650 1.04 -16.99 50.72
C ILE A 650 1.60 -15.59 51.09
N ARG A 651 2.93 -15.52 51.33
CA ARG A 651 3.74 -14.38 51.83
C ARG A 651 4.17 -13.35 50.75
N ALA A 652 4.73 -12.22 51.19
CA ALA A 652 5.04 -11.02 50.38
C ALA A 652 6.46 -10.44 50.59
N ALA A 653 6.92 -9.55 49.68
CA ALA A 653 7.88 -8.44 49.87
C ALA A 653 8.05 -7.63 48.55
N PRO A 654 8.61 -6.40 48.53
CA PRO A 654 8.36 -5.23 49.38
C PRO A 654 7.99 -3.95 48.56
N ALA A 655 7.81 -2.79 49.21
CA ALA A 655 7.02 -1.66 48.70
C ALA A 655 7.74 -0.30 48.52
N ARG A 656 7.07 0.66 47.84
CA ARG A 656 7.17 2.13 47.99
C ARG A 656 5.78 2.79 47.70
N PRO A 657 5.53 4.07 48.06
CA PRO A 657 4.32 4.45 48.82
C PRO A 657 3.08 4.90 48.01
N ALA A 658 1.93 4.96 48.70
CA ALA A 658 0.59 5.21 48.13
C ALA A 658 -0.06 6.53 48.61
N PRO A 659 -1.04 7.09 47.87
CA PRO A 659 -1.94 8.15 48.33
C PRO A 659 -3.16 7.59 49.10
N VAL A 660 -3.83 8.46 49.89
CA VAL A 660 -4.91 8.10 50.83
C VAL A 660 -6.31 8.39 50.25
N VAL A 661 -7.26 7.47 50.45
CA VAL A 661 -8.71 7.64 50.13
C VAL A 661 -9.58 7.04 51.25
N ARG A 662 -10.77 7.63 51.50
CA ARG A 662 -11.87 7.04 52.29
C ARG A 662 -13.23 7.25 51.56
N PRO A 663 -14.31 6.49 51.88
CA PRO A 663 -15.27 6.00 50.87
C PRO A 663 -16.68 6.64 50.87
N ALA A 664 -17.52 6.19 49.93
CA ALA A 664 -18.88 6.68 49.60
C ALA A 664 -20.02 5.66 49.92
N PRO A 665 -21.31 6.04 49.73
CA PRO A 665 -22.46 5.11 49.67
C PRO A 665 -23.41 5.28 48.43
N HIS A 666 -24.43 4.42 48.36
CA HIS A 666 -25.41 4.18 47.26
C HIS A 666 -26.88 4.22 47.77
N ALA A 667 -27.99 4.29 47.00
CA ALA A 667 -28.34 4.69 45.62
C ALA A 667 -29.90 4.65 45.43
N ALA A 668 -30.41 4.73 44.18
CA ALA A 668 -31.81 4.47 43.73
C ALA A 668 -32.92 5.54 44.01
N VAL A 669 -34.16 5.32 43.56
CA VAL A 669 -34.71 5.82 42.25
C VAL A 669 -36.26 5.73 42.13
N ALA A 670 -36.92 6.86 41.77
CA ALA A 670 -38.19 7.05 41.00
C ALA A 670 -39.53 6.41 41.49
N PRO A 671 -40.73 6.72 40.87
CA PRO A 671 -41.30 7.94 40.24
C PRO A 671 -42.53 8.43 41.09
N PRO A 672 -43.69 9.03 40.63
CA PRO A 672 -44.11 9.68 39.37
C PRO A 672 -44.66 11.14 39.58
N ALA A 673 -45.83 11.53 39.02
CA ALA A 673 -46.32 12.93 38.94
C ALA A 673 -47.85 13.14 39.19
N VAL A 674 -48.22 14.30 39.78
CA VAL A 674 -49.58 14.92 39.77
C VAL A 674 -49.43 16.47 39.84
N ALA A 675 -50.33 17.24 39.23
CA ALA A 675 -50.26 18.71 39.10
C ALA A 675 -50.91 19.52 40.25
N ARG A 676 -50.44 20.76 40.50
CA ARG A 676 -51.27 21.92 40.91
C ARG A 676 -50.55 23.29 41.02
N ALA A 677 -51.25 24.33 40.55
CA ALA A 677 -51.24 25.76 40.96
C ALA A 677 -49.96 26.63 40.83
N ALA A 678 -50.17 27.90 40.45
CA ALA A 678 -49.13 28.93 40.22
C ALA A 678 -49.06 29.97 41.37
N PRO A 679 -47.88 30.57 41.64
CA PRO A 679 -47.71 31.70 42.55
C PRO A 679 -47.80 33.09 41.84
N PRO A 680 -48.06 34.19 42.58
CA PRO A 680 -48.33 35.53 42.01
C PRO A 680 -47.05 36.35 41.71
N PRO A 681 -47.15 37.42 40.89
CA PRO A 681 -46.00 38.26 40.51
C PRO A 681 -45.69 39.36 41.56
N PRO A 682 -44.40 39.67 41.83
CA PRO A 682 -43.99 40.82 42.63
C PRO A 682 -44.02 42.14 41.85
N ARG A 683 -44.20 43.27 42.56
CA ARG A 683 -44.47 44.62 42.01
C ARG A 683 -43.22 45.39 41.56
N MET A 684 -43.45 46.37 40.68
CA MET A 684 -42.47 47.31 40.13
C MET A 684 -41.94 48.34 41.15
N ALA A 685 -40.74 48.85 40.90
CA ALA A 685 -40.19 50.09 41.46
C ALA A 685 -39.73 51.04 40.33
N ALA A 686 -39.69 52.35 40.62
CA ALA A 686 -39.64 53.44 39.61
C ALA A 686 -38.22 53.82 39.12
N PRO A 687 -38.08 54.50 37.95
CA PRO A 687 -36.79 54.81 37.34
C PRO A 687 -36.14 56.14 37.83
N PRO A 688 -34.80 56.28 37.77
CA PRO A 688 -34.07 57.51 38.06
C PRO A 688 -34.02 58.52 36.86
N PRO A 689 -33.70 59.81 37.11
CA PRO A 689 -33.95 60.93 36.17
C PRO A 689 -32.87 61.15 35.08
N PRO A 690 -33.18 61.95 34.02
CA PRO A 690 -32.28 62.18 32.90
C PRO A 690 -31.13 63.16 33.20
N ARG A 691 -29.97 62.96 32.56
CA ARG A 691 -28.84 63.91 32.58
C ARG A 691 -28.72 64.66 31.25
N MET A 692 -28.52 65.97 31.36
CA MET A 692 -28.37 66.90 30.22
C MET A 692 -27.00 66.77 29.54
N ALA A 693 -26.95 67.16 28.26
CA ALA A 693 -25.75 67.12 27.43
C ALA A 693 -24.76 68.27 27.71
N ALA A 694 -23.48 68.04 27.39
CA ALA A 694 -22.42 69.04 27.36
C ALA A 694 -21.90 69.25 25.91
N PRO A 695 -21.37 70.44 25.56
CA PRO A 695 -21.13 70.85 24.17
C PRO A 695 -19.84 70.26 23.55
N PRO A 696 -19.73 70.22 22.20
CA PRO A 696 -18.62 69.59 21.50
C PRO A 696 -17.37 70.51 21.38
N PRO A 697 -16.14 69.95 21.45
CA PRO A 697 -14.92 70.64 21.05
C PRO A 697 -14.75 70.67 19.51
N ARG A 698 -13.97 71.65 19.03
CA ARG A 698 -13.84 72.07 17.62
C ARG A 698 -13.16 71.05 16.69
N ALA A 699 -13.49 71.17 15.40
CA ALA A 699 -12.89 70.42 14.30
C ALA A 699 -11.41 70.77 14.04
N ALA A 700 -10.63 69.74 13.70
CA ALA A 700 -9.40 69.84 12.93
C ALA A 700 -9.64 69.22 11.53
N ALA A 701 -9.01 69.78 10.49
CA ALA A 701 -9.37 69.49 9.11
C ALA A 701 -8.94 68.08 8.64
N LEU A 702 -9.84 67.39 7.94
CA LEU A 702 -9.51 66.22 7.13
C LEU A 702 -9.01 66.67 5.74
N PRO A 703 -8.00 66.00 5.15
CA PRO A 703 -7.58 66.25 3.77
C PRO A 703 -8.68 65.87 2.77
N PRO A 704 -8.72 66.48 1.57
CA PRO A 704 -9.82 66.31 0.62
C PRO A 704 -9.89 64.89 0.05
N ARG A 705 -11.12 64.41 -0.15
CA ARG A 705 -11.39 63.16 -0.88
C ARG A 705 -10.99 63.32 -2.36
N PRO A 706 -10.38 62.31 -3.01
CA PRO A 706 -10.26 62.29 -4.46
C PRO A 706 -11.65 62.21 -5.11
N ALA A 707 -11.80 62.89 -6.25
CA ALA A 707 -13.05 62.99 -7.00
C ALA A 707 -13.47 61.65 -7.64
N PRO A 708 -14.77 61.45 -7.95
CA PRO A 708 -15.23 60.25 -8.67
C PRO A 708 -14.65 60.23 -10.09
N VAL A 709 -13.98 59.12 -10.44
CA VAL A 709 -13.46 58.89 -11.79
C VAL A 709 -14.62 58.49 -12.71
N ALA A 710 -14.73 59.19 -13.85
CA ALA A 710 -15.75 58.92 -14.87
C ALA A 710 -15.59 57.52 -15.50
N PRO A 711 -16.66 56.91 -16.05
CA PRO A 711 -16.58 55.58 -16.65
C PRO A 711 -15.65 55.58 -17.87
N VAL A 712 -14.64 54.72 -17.85
CA VAL A 712 -13.73 54.52 -18.99
C VAL A 712 -14.50 53.82 -20.12
N VAL A 713 -14.87 54.59 -21.14
CA VAL A 713 -15.38 54.07 -22.40
C VAL A 713 -14.27 53.24 -23.06
N ARG A 714 -14.57 51.98 -23.36
CA ARG A 714 -13.65 51.04 -23.99
C ARG A 714 -13.42 51.46 -25.44
N ALA A 715 -12.27 52.07 -25.73
CA ALA A 715 -11.88 52.45 -27.08
C ALA A 715 -11.80 51.22 -28.01
N ALA A 716 -12.32 51.35 -29.23
CA ALA A 716 -12.20 50.33 -30.26
C ALA A 716 -10.75 50.26 -30.79
N PRO A 717 -10.27 49.08 -31.24
CA PRO A 717 -8.94 48.96 -31.84
C PRO A 717 -8.90 49.63 -33.22
N ALA A 718 -7.94 50.54 -33.41
CA ALA A 718 -7.60 51.12 -34.70
C ALA A 718 -6.81 50.11 -35.58
N PRO A 719 -6.84 50.23 -36.91
CA PRO A 719 -6.34 49.18 -37.81
C PRO A 719 -4.81 49.10 -37.86
N ALA A 720 -4.31 47.89 -38.17
CA ALA A 720 -2.88 47.63 -38.29
C ALA A 720 -2.24 48.38 -39.47
N MET A 721 -1.23 49.22 -39.19
CA MET A 721 -0.30 49.66 -40.23
C MET A 721 0.66 48.52 -40.60
N GLN A 722 0.96 48.42 -41.89
CA GLN A 722 1.89 47.45 -42.45
C GLN A 722 3.33 47.77 -42.01
N ALA A 723 3.98 46.83 -41.32
CA ALA A 723 5.43 46.85 -41.14
C ALA A 723 6.12 46.17 -42.34
N GLN A 724 7.16 46.81 -42.85
CA GLN A 724 7.88 46.38 -44.06
C GLN A 724 8.76 45.15 -43.81
N HIS A 725 9.14 44.44 -44.89
CA HIS A 725 9.99 43.26 -44.81
C HIS A 725 11.37 43.58 -44.21
N ALA A 726 11.75 42.86 -43.16
CA ALA A 726 13.13 42.74 -42.70
C ALA A 726 13.69 41.36 -43.07
N ALA A 727 14.96 41.30 -43.50
CA ALA A 727 15.59 40.11 -44.04
C ALA A 727 15.84 39.01 -42.97
N PRO A 728 15.88 37.72 -43.36
CA PRO A 728 16.20 36.64 -42.43
C PRO A 728 17.69 36.69 -42.00
N PRO A 729 18.02 36.28 -40.76
CA PRO A 729 19.40 36.22 -40.29
C PRO A 729 20.20 35.10 -40.97
N PRO A 730 21.54 35.25 -41.09
CA PRO A 730 22.38 34.25 -41.75
C PRO A 730 22.49 32.95 -40.92
N ARG A 731 22.59 31.82 -41.61
CA ARG A 731 22.86 30.50 -41.00
C ARG A 731 24.22 30.50 -40.29
N MET A 732 24.25 30.12 -39.03
CA MET A 732 25.50 29.76 -38.34
C MET A 732 26.12 28.50 -38.97
N ALA A 733 27.45 28.51 -39.12
CA ALA A 733 28.21 27.39 -39.64
C ALA A 733 28.30 26.23 -38.62
N ALA A 734 28.46 25.01 -39.14
CA ALA A 734 28.65 23.81 -38.31
C ALA A 734 29.99 23.84 -37.55
N PRO A 735 30.08 23.30 -36.32
CA PRO A 735 31.32 23.21 -35.57
C PRO A 735 32.28 22.16 -36.18
N PRO A 736 33.61 22.36 -36.09
CA PRO A 736 34.60 21.42 -36.61
C PRO A 736 34.64 20.11 -35.78
N PRO A 737 35.10 18.99 -36.38
CA PRO A 737 35.20 17.70 -35.70
C PRO A 737 36.25 17.73 -34.58
N ARG A 738 35.98 16.99 -33.50
CA ARG A 738 36.89 16.87 -32.34
C ARG A 738 38.19 16.10 -32.72
N PRO A 739 39.36 16.50 -32.18
CA PRO A 739 40.57 15.70 -32.28
C PRO A 739 40.47 14.38 -31.50
N ALA A 740 41.18 13.35 -31.96
CA ALA A 740 41.18 12.02 -31.36
C ALA A 740 41.83 12.00 -29.95
N ALA A 741 41.37 11.07 -29.11
CA ALA A 741 41.89 10.89 -27.76
C ALA A 741 43.35 10.38 -27.78
N PRO A 742 44.23 10.87 -26.88
CA PRO A 742 45.60 10.37 -26.77
C PRO A 742 45.62 8.95 -26.18
N ALA A 743 46.49 8.10 -26.73
CA ALA A 743 46.68 6.73 -26.27
C ALA A 743 47.18 6.65 -24.82
N ALA A 744 46.71 5.64 -24.09
CA ALA A 744 47.12 5.39 -22.71
C ALA A 744 48.63 5.14 -22.61
N ARG A 745 49.30 5.83 -21.67
CA ARG A 745 50.67 5.49 -21.26
C ARG A 745 50.62 4.35 -20.23
N PRO A 746 51.56 3.38 -20.28
CA PRO A 746 51.54 2.24 -19.38
C PRO A 746 51.87 2.63 -17.92
N HIS A 747 51.30 1.89 -16.97
CA HIS A 747 51.61 2.02 -15.55
C HIS A 747 53.07 1.58 -15.24
N PRO A 748 53.75 2.21 -14.26
CA PRO A 748 55.05 1.76 -13.80
C PRO A 748 54.95 0.46 -12.99
N CYS A 749 55.94 -0.44 -13.16
CA CYS A 749 56.06 -1.66 -12.36
C CYS A 749 56.35 -1.35 -10.87
N PRO A 750 55.87 -2.19 -9.94
CA PRO A 750 56.34 -2.16 -8.55
C PRO A 750 57.80 -2.64 -8.45
N PRO A 751 58.54 -2.25 -7.40
CA PRO A 751 59.95 -2.61 -7.25
C PRO A 751 60.10 -4.09 -6.89
N GLY A 752 60.87 -4.85 -7.69
CA GLY A 752 61.25 -6.23 -7.31
C GLY A 752 61.36 -7.28 -8.42
N ALA A 753 61.29 -6.95 -9.71
CA ALA A 753 61.50 -7.95 -10.78
C ALA A 753 62.02 -7.36 -12.10
N CYS A 754 63.34 -7.17 -12.22
CA CYS A 754 64.04 -7.09 -13.52
C CYS A 754 65.32 -7.92 -13.44
N GLY A 755 65.46 -8.92 -14.29
CA GLY A 755 66.55 -9.90 -14.19
C GLY A 755 66.74 -10.76 -15.43
N ARG A 756 67.38 -10.16 -16.43
CA ARG A 756 67.89 -10.73 -17.70
C ARG A 756 66.86 -10.98 -18.80
#